data_AF-B0EUV2-F1
#
_entry.id   AF-B0EUV2-F1
#
_cell.length_a   1.000
_cell.length_b   1.000
_cell.length_c   1.000
_cell.angle_alpha   90.00
_cell.angle_beta   90.00
_cell.angle_gamma   90.00
#
_symmetry.space_group_name_H-M   'P 1'
#
loop_
_entity.id
_entity.type
_entity.pdbx_description
1 polymer ?
#
loop_
_entity_poly.entity_id
_entity_poly.type
_entity_poly.pdbx_seq_one_letter_code
_entity_poly.pdbx_strand_id
1 'polypeptide(L)'
;MNNKNSYKRIIKQDEQFINEILKEEKTLVLITKNYILIRFYESHPDFRFGEFSSLLRLFQVKCEYDPKTLDNVYMYATFECLDDIKKICSRSVLIKTVYEIWGEAKTYEELVPIVYSKADELIPIHKGKTFRLKVTCFGRNYKQPEQIERFDKFKDFKLYDYLGNVNLKKPELSIAIMENIGHLKKATEQPKNIYFGYSLCKGNRKLVNHFSLKVRPYIGTTSMDPELCVIMSNMGCCRPGTVMCDPFTGTGSTLVTSAHFGSYVLGMDISNVAMRSKAYYTKNTGKPLKDITTNIDYYNLRDHFLGLVTNDFALSSLQVRPMFDCIVTDPPYGIREGAKKVGKRKPDMVPKPVIWGEDYHPHIPQRIQYGIDQILHDLFLFAAQNLVVGGRLVFWFPSIFPEDRGKDFPNEVMGCLELAANSLQVLCHSWGRRLITLTKVREFQGEMDIPTEWEKDLSDFRKRVLGPEIRKIPKINPITQQNSQKTISWLPEILFSDQRCETMTSTIRLPKKMSFYYSQFSDTLFSEEKKQLNEMEMWLEVQKYLSQCQLVTINYIDVCISSTLTIWNCQITVTLSNDFPHLFIIFPKSFGFYINNQPNQIVFDYFNFALIALQSTDHCFTLKFTSFTEFSFNSLCPYFSFLPIYYL
;
A
#
# COMPACT_ATOMS: atom_id res chain seq x y z
N MET A 1 73.54 18.58 2.92
CA MET A 1 72.86 17.68 3.88
C MET A 1 71.33 17.88 3.98
N ASN A 2 70.72 18.89 3.35
CA ASN A 2 69.27 19.18 3.52
C ASN A 2 68.29 18.45 2.58
N ASN A 3 68.75 17.69 1.58
CA ASN A 3 67.86 16.98 0.63
C ASN A 3 67.58 15.51 0.97
N LYS A 4 68.27 14.90 1.95
CA LYS A 4 67.97 13.51 2.37
C LYS A 4 66.76 13.40 3.31
N ASN A 5 66.42 14.48 4.03
CA ASN A 5 65.32 14.50 4.99
C ASN A 5 63.95 14.76 4.34
N SER A 6 63.91 15.47 3.21
CA SER A 6 62.69 15.69 2.42
C SER A 6 62.24 14.41 1.71
N TYR A 7 63.16 13.68 1.08
CA TYR A 7 62.86 12.38 0.45
C TYR A 7 62.40 11.31 1.44
N LYS A 8 62.99 11.24 2.64
CA LYS A 8 62.52 10.31 3.70
C LYS A 8 61.13 10.66 4.24
N ARG A 9 60.71 11.93 4.19
CA ARG A 9 59.36 12.36 4.59
C ARG A 9 58.31 11.97 3.56
N ILE A 10 58.62 12.12 2.27
CA ILE A 10 57.72 11.74 1.17
C ILE A 10 57.52 10.22 1.16
N ILE A 11 58.60 9.43 1.26
CA ILE A 11 58.51 7.96 1.33
C ILE A 11 57.71 7.51 2.57
N LYS A 12 57.86 8.18 3.72
CA LYS A 12 57.05 7.89 4.91
C LYS A 12 55.57 8.25 4.73
N GLN A 13 55.26 9.34 4.04
CA GLN A 13 53.87 9.71 3.74
C GLN A 13 53.24 8.72 2.75
N ASP A 14 53.98 8.28 1.75
CA ASP A 14 53.51 7.26 0.79
C ASP A 14 53.37 5.89 1.47
N GLU A 15 54.30 5.48 2.33
CA GLU A 15 54.15 4.26 3.15
C GLU A 15 52.95 4.36 4.10
N GLN A 16 52.68 5.54 4.67
CA GLN A 16 51.56 5.73 5.58
C GLN A 16 50.22 5.74 4.82
N PHE A 17 50.18 6.33 3.63
CA PHE A 17 49.04 6.33 2.72
C PHE A 17 48.77 4.93 2.16
N ILE A 18 49.81 4.19 1.75
CA ILE A 18 49.72 2.78 1.33
C ILE A 18 49.27 1.91 2.51
N ASN A 19 49.76 2.14 3.73
CA ASN A 19 49.30 1.42 4.91
C ASN A 19 47.86 1.77 5.29
N GLU A 20 47.38 2.98 5.01
CA GLU A 20 45.97 3.37 5.17
C GLU A 20 45.08 2.69 4.12
N ILE A 21 45.50 2.68 2.85
CA ILE A 21 44.81 1.92 1.78
C ILE A 21 44.81 0.44 2.09
N LEU A 22 45.93 -0.15 2.53
CA LEU A 22 46.01 -1.55 2.93
C LEU A 22 45.21 -1.84 4.21
N LYS A 23 45.01 -0.84 5.09
CA LYS A 23 44.09 -0.95 6.23
C LYS A 23 42.64 -0.89 5.77
N GLU A 24 42.29 0.00 4.85
CA GLU A 24 40.96 0.07 4.24
C GLU A 24 40.66 -1.20 3.45
N GLU A 25 41.58 -1.70 2.63
CA GLU A 25 41.49 -2.98 1.93
C GLU A 25 41.44 -4.15 2.91
N LYS A 26 42.25 -4.17 3.99
CA LYS A 26 42.11 -5.21 5.04
C LYS A 26 40.79 -5.10 5.80
N THR A 27 40.26 -3.90 6.00
CA THR A 27 38.94 -3.67 6.61
C THR A 27 37.84 -4.14 5.66
N LEU A 28 37.97 -3.88 4.35
CA LEU A 28 37.11 -4.39 3.29
C LEU A 28 37.16 -5.93 3.20
N VAL A 29 38.35 -6.52 3.24
CA VAL A 29 38.55 -7.98 3.24
C VAL A 29 38.05 -8.61 4.55
N LEU A 30 38.13 -7.94 5.70
CA LEU A 30 37.51 -8.39 6.94
C LEU A 30 35.97 -8.33 6.88
N ILE A 31 35.39 -7.36 6.15
CA ILE A 31 33.94 -7.32 5.88
C ILE A 31 33.48 -8.53 5.04
N THR A 32 34.35 -9.11 4.19
CA THR A 32 33.99 -10.21 3.28
C THR A 32 33.73 -11.59 3.93
N LYS A 33 33.71 -11.72 5.27
CA LYS A 33 33.21 -12.93 5.96
C LYS A 33 32.18 -12.67 7.07
N ASN A 34 31.67 -11.44 7.21
CA ASN A 34 30.70 -11.10 8.26
C ASN A 34 29.26 -11.21 7.76
N TYR A 35 28.41 -11.90 8.52
CA TYR A 35 26.99 -12.12 8.20
C TYR A 35 26.22 -10.78 8.18
N ILE A 36 25.79 -10.33 6.99
CA ILE A 36 24.91 -9.17 6.83
C ILE A 36 23.45 -9.61 6.90
N LEU A 37 22.69 -8.99 7.79
CA LEU A 37 21.26 -9.24 7.95
C LEU A 37 20.46 -8.02 7.50
N ILE A 38 19.69 -8.19 6.43
CA ILE A 38 18.77 -7.18 5.91
C ILE A 38 17.42 -7.37 6.60
N ARG A 39 16.96 -6.35 7.31
CA ARG A 39 15.59 -6.30 7.83
C ARG A 39 14.71 -5.46 6.91
N PHE A 40 13.67 -6.07 6.35
CA PHE A 40 12.63 -5.39 5.59
C PHE A 40 11.50 -4.86 6.49
N TYR A 41 10.72 -3.93 5.93
CA TYR A 41 9.42 -3.54 6.49
C TYR A 41 8.39 -4.65 6.32
N GLU A 42 7.42 -4.67 7.23
CA GLU A 42 6.33 -5.63 7.24
C GLU A 42 5.32 -5.38 6.07
N SER A 43 5.28 -4.16 5.53
CA SER A 43 4.48 -3.81 4.36
C SER A 43 5.01 -4.45 3.07
N HIS A 44 4.10 -4.70 2.12
CA HIS A 44 4.41 -5.12 0.75
C HIS A 44 5.42 -6.28 0.63
N PRO A 45 5.17 -7.44 1.26
CA PRO A 45 6.12 -8.56 1.26
C PRO A 45 6.52 -9.01 -0.15
N ASP A 46 5.57 -9.09 -1.08
CA ASP A 46 5.79 -9.51 -2.47
C ASP A 46 6.65 -8.52 -3.29
N PHE A 47 6.89 -7.30 -2.79
CA PHE A 47 7.62 -6.23 -3.49
C PHE A 47 9.10 -6.17 -3.09
N ARG A 48 9.48 -6.80 -1.98
CA ARG A 48 10.83 -6.68 -1.40
C ARG A 48 11.92 -7.11 -2.37
N PHE A 49 11.75 -8.28 -2.98
CA PHE A 49 12.73 -8.80 -3.94
C PHE A 49 12.72 -8.01 -5.25
N GLY A 50 11.55 -7.58 -5.72
CA GLY A 50 11.42 -6.75 -6.91
C GLY A 50 12.15 -5.42 -6.76
N GLU A 51 11.97 -4.72 -5.64
CA GLU A 51 12.70 -3.48 -5.34
C GLU A 51 14.20 -3.76 -5.15
N PHE A 52 14.55 -4.75 -4.31
CA PHE A 52 15.93 -5.03 -3.94
C PHE A 52 16.78 -5.44 -5.15
N SER A 53 16.33 -6.38 -5.97
CA SER A 53 17.05 -6.82 -7.18
C SER A 53 17.22 -5.69 -8.20
N SER A 54 16.24 -4.80 -8.28
CA SER A 54 16.31 -3.62 -9.16
C SER A 54 17.31 -2.59 -8.69
N LEU A 55 17.46 -2.41 -7.37
CA LEU A 55 18.50 -1.55 -6.80
C LEU A 55 19.90 -2.16 -6.97
N LEU A 56 20.05 -3.48 -6.82
CA LEU A 56 21.30 -4.17 -7.14
C LEU A 56 21.70 -3.93 -8.61
N ARG A 57 20.77 -4.13 -9.54
CA ARG A 57 20.99 -3.85 -10.97
C ARG A 57 21.35 -2.39 -11.23
N LEU A 58 20.56 -1.47 -10.67
CA LEU A 58 20.72 -0.04 -10.87
C LEU A 58 22.13 0.45 -10.46
N PHE A 59 22.61 -0.01 -9.31
CA PHE A 59 23.92 0.39 -8.78
C PHE A 59 25.05 -0.54 -9.21
N GLN A 60 24.75 -1.56 -10.03
CA GLN A 60 25.69 -2.60 -10.46
C GLN A 60 26.41 -3.27 -9.28
N VAL A 61 25.66 -3.49 -8.20
CA VAL A 61 26.17 -4.11 -6.97
C VAL A 61 26.07 -5.63 -7.08
N LYS A 62 27.18 -6.30 -6.82
CA LYS A 62 27.20 -7.75 -6.60
C LYS A 62 26.78 -8.04 -5.18
N CYS A 63 25.77 -8.90 -5.06
CA CYS A 63 25.25 -9.35 -3.78
C CYS A 63 24.90 -10.83 -3.90
N GLU A 64 25.45 -11.64 -3.03
CA GLU A 64 25.02 -13.03 -2.86
C GLU A 64 23.95 -13.07 -1.78
N TYR A 65 22.80 -13.68 -2.09
CA TYR A 65 21.73 -13.90 -1.13
C TYR A 65 20.91 -15.11 -1.57
N ASP A 66 20.38 -15.85 -0.61
CA ASP A 66 19.42 -16.92 -0.89
C ASP A 66 18.02 -16.45 -0.49
N PRO A 67 17.08 -16.26 -1.43
CA PRO A 67 15.69 -15.91 -1.12
C PRO A 67 15.03 -16.85 -0.11
N LYS A 68 15.47 -18.11 -0.01
CA LYS A 68 14.95 -19.09 0.96
C LYS A 68 15.33 -18.75 2.40
N THR A 69 16.37 -17.94 2.61
CA THR A 69 16.76 -17.45 3.94
C THR A 69 15.85 -16.35 4.45
N LEU A 70 14.91 -15.83 3.63
CA LEU A 70 13.94 -14.85 4.08
C LEU A 70 12.98 -15.49 5.09
N ASP A 71 13.30 -15.37 6.38
CA ASP A 71 12.38 -15.69 7.46
C ASP A 71 11.60 -14.44 7.88
N ASN A 72 10.35 -14.38 7.42
CA ASN A 72 9.42 -13.28 7.60
C ASN A 72 9.89 -11.94 7.03
N VAL A 73 10.84 -11.27 7.69
CA VAL A 73 11.36 -9.93 7.36
C VAL A 73 12.87 -9.85 7.35
N TYR A 74 13.57 -10.93 7.73
CA TYR A 74 15.02 -10.96 7.82
C TYR A 74 15.59 -11.82 6.71
N MET A 75 16.62 -11.33 6.01
CA MET A 75 17.29 -12.04 4.93
C MET A 75 18.80 -11.88 5.09
N TYR A 76 19.53 -12.97 4.91
CA TYR A 76 20.98 -12.94 4.86
C TYR A 76 21.46 -12.53 3.47
N ALA A 77 22.53 -11.74 3.45
CA ALA A 77 23.19 -11.31 2.22
C ALA A 77 24.70 -11.17 2.44
N THR A 78 25.44 -11.18 1.36
CA THR A 78 26.88 -10.92 1.33
C THR A 78 27.16 -9.87 0.27
N PHE A 79 27.92 -8.84 0.64
CA PHE A 79 28.30 -7.72 -0.21
C PHE A 79 29.81 -7.59 -0.25
N GLU A 80 30.35 -7.08 -1.37
CA GLU A 80 31.79 -6.83 -1.53
C GLU A 80 32.26 -5.65 -0.65
N CYS A 81 31.43 -4.62 -0.46
CA CYS A 81 31.77 -3.46 0.37
C CYS A 81 30.56 -2.82 1.06
N LEU A 82 30.83 -2.04 2.11
CA LEU A 82 29.81 -1.32 2.88
C LEU A 82 29.12 -0.21 2.07
N ASP A 83 29.85 0.45 1.17
CA ASP A 83 29.29 1.58 0.42
C ASP A 83 28.21 1.15 -0.56
N ASP A 84 28.26 -0.07 -1.08
CA ASP A 84 27.20 -0.63 -1.90
C ASP A 84 25.90 -0.84 -1.11
N ILE A 85 26.01 -1.32 0.13
CA ILE A 85 24.87 -1.42 1.05
C ILE A 85 24.25 -0.03 1.28
N LYS A 86 25.08 0.99 1.48
CA LYS A 86 24.62 2.39 1.67
C LYS A 86 23.93 2.92 0.42
N LYS A 87 24.45 2.66 -0.79
CA LYS A 87 23.81 3.06 -2.06
C LYS A 87 22.40 2.48 -2.16
N ILE A 88 22.24 1.18 -1.93
CA ILE A 88 20.93 0.50 -1.95
C ILE A 88 19.99 1.13 -0.90
N CYS A 89 20.46 1.27 0.34
CA CYS A 89 19.66 1.84 1.43
C CYS A 89 19.29 3.31 1.22
N SER A 90 20.08 4.07 0.46
CA SER A 90 19.78 5.47 0.14
C SER A 90 18.50 5.63 -0.69
N ARG A 91 18.04 4.57 -1.36
CA ARG A 91 16.84 4.58 -2.22
C ARG A 91 15.72 3.66 -1.78
N SER A 92 16.03 2.52 -1.15
CA SER A 92 15.00 1.54 -0.78
C SER A 92 14.03 2.09 0.26
N VAL A 93 12.73 1.90 0.02
CA VAL A 93 11.67 2.19 1.01
C VAL A 93 11.15 0.95 1.72
N LEU A 94 11.50 -0.25 1.24
CA LEU A 94 11.14 -1.53 1.85
C LEU A 94 12.23 -2.08 2.78
N ILE A 95 13.49 -1.68 2.64
CA ILE A 95 14.53 -1.98 3.63
C ILE A 95 14.33 -1.06 4.84
N LYS A 96 14.26 -1.65 6.03
CA LYS A 96 14.15 -0.93 7.31
C LYS A 96 15.53 -0.59 7.85
N THR A 97 16.36 -1.61 8.01
CA THR A 97 17.73 -1.48 8.51
C THR A 97 18.56 -2.65 8.00
N VAL A 98 19.84 -2.41 7.72
CA VAL A 98 20.83 -3.46 7.47
C VAL A 98 21.78 -3.53 8.66
N TYR A 99 22.06 -4.74 9.13
CA TYR A 99 22.89 -5.01 10.29
C TYR A 99 24.09 -5.87 9.91
N GLU A 100 25.20 -5.63 10.60
CA GLU A 100 26.25 -6.63 10.75
C GLU A 100 25.95 -7.44 12.01
N ILE A 101 25.93 -8.76 11.90
CA ILE A 101 25.57 -9.66 12.99
C ILE A 101 26.82 -10.18 13.70
N TRP A 102 26.83 -10.05 15.03
CA TRP A 102 27.88 -10.58 15.91
C TRP A 102 27.47 -11.91 16.56
N GLY A 103 26.18 -12.20 16.63
CA GLY A 103 25.67 -13.49 17.09
C GLY A 103 24.20 -13.71 16.72
N GLU A 104 23.84 -14.97 16.55
CA GLU A 104 22.47 -15.46 16.37
C GLU A 104 22.28 -16.69 17.24
N ALA A 105 21.14 -16.79 17.92
CA ALA A 105 20.70 -18.02 18.56
C ALA A 105 19.18 -18.05 18.75
N LYS A 106 18.64 -19.15 19.30
CA LYS A 106 17.21 -19.25 19.62
C LYS A 106 16.89 -18.73 21.03
N THR A 107 17.87 -18.75 21.93
CA THR A 107 17.73 -18.34 23.33
C THR A 107 18.83 -17.35 23.71
N TYR A 108 18.63 -16.60 24.80
CA TYR A 108 19.66 -15.67 25.29
C TYR A 108 20.83 -16.41 25.91
N GLU A 109 20.57 -17.57 26.53
CA GLU A 109 21.54 -18.45 27.14
C GLU A 109 22.56 -18.96 26.12
N GLU A 110 22.12 -19.20 24.89
CA GLU A 110 22.99 -19.55 23.75
C GLU A 110 23.65 -18.31 23.13
N LEU A 111 22.90 -17.21 22.99
CA LEU A 111 23.37 -16.01 22.28
C LEU A 111 24.49 -15.27 23.02
N VAL A 112 24.37 -15.12 24.34
CA VAL A 112 25.29 -14.32 25.15
C VAL A 112 26.74 -14.83 25.04
N PRO A 113 27.04 -16.13 25.21
CA PRO A 113 28.39 -16.67 25.00
C PRO A 113 28.95 -16.41 23.59
N ILE A 114 28.12 -16.55 22.55
CA ILE A 114 28.52 -16.30 21.15
C ILE A 114 28.96 -14.84 21.00
N VAL A 115 28.15 -13.90 21.46
CA VAL A 115 28.46 -12.46 21.37
C VAL A 115 29.69 -12.11 22.19
N TYR A 116 29.84 -12.67 23.39
CA TYR A 116 30.98 -12.38 24.26
C TYR A 116 32.29 -12.89 23.65
N SER A 117 32.27 -14.02 22.94
CA SER A 117 33.45 -14.54 22.23
C SER A 117 33.97 -13.59 21.15
N LYS A 118 33.13 -12.69 20.62
CA LYS A 118 33.49 -11.67 19.64
C LYS A 118 34.13 -10.42 20.25
N ALA A 119 34.13 -10.25 21.57
CA ALA A 119 34.56 -9.00 22.20
C ALA A 119 36.01 -8.61 21.82
N ASP A 120 36.94 -9.56 21.87
CA ASP A 120 38.36 -9.28 21.61
C ASP A 120 38.62 -8.89 20.14
N GLU A 121 37.79 -9.34 19.19
CA GLU A 121 37.80 -8.93 17.79
C GLU A 121 37.24 -7.50 17.60
N LEU A 122 36.17 -7.17 18.32
CA LEU A 122 35.42 -5.92 18.16
C LEU A 122 36.06 -4.72 18.88
N ILE A 123 36.74 -4.95 20.01
CA ILE A 123 37.35 -3.88 20.82
C ILE A 123 38.33 -3.02 19.99
N PRO A 124 39.31 -3.59 19.25
CA PRO A 124 40.23 -2.79 18.43
C PRO A 124 39.53 -1.92 17.37
N ILE A 125 38.35 -2.32 16.91
CA ILE A 125 37.60 -1.69 15.80
C ILE A 125 36.70 -0.55 16.31
N HIS A 126 36.14 -0.71 17.51
CA HIS A 126 35.09 0.18 18.03
C HIS A 126 35.47 0.97 19.27
N LYS A 127 36.68 0.78 19.81
CA LYS A 127 37.16 1.52 20.99
C LYS A 127 36.99 3.04 20.84
N GLY A 128 36.43 3.66 21.88
CA GLY A 128 36.21 5.10 21.97
C GLY A 128 35.01 5.64 21.18
N LYS A 129 34.35 4.83 20.33
CA LYS A 129 33.18 5.27 19.57
C LYS A 129 31.99 5.51 20.48
N THR A 130 31.28 6.61 20.25
CA THR A 130 29.99 6.87 20.90
C THR A 130 28.96 5.83 20.47
N PHE A 131 28.09 5.42 21.40
CA PHE A 131 27.16 4.34 21.11
C PHE A 131 25.74 4.57 21.62
N ARG A 132 24.80 3.78 21.10
CA ARG A 132 23.49 3.57 21.73
C ARG A 132 23.13 2.09 21.66
N LEU A 133 22.25 1.69 22.57
CA LEU A 133 21.61 0.39 22.56
C LEU A 133 20.18 0.51 22.06
N LYS A 134 19.72 -0.50 21.31
CA LYS A 134 18.35 -0.56 20.80
C LYS A 134 17.82 -1.99 20.86
N VAL A 135 16.57 -2.16 21.29
CA VAL A 135 15.85 -3.42 21.07
C VAL A 135 14.87 -3.22 19.92
N THR A 136 14.83 -4.18 19.00
CA THR A 136 13.79 -4.24 17.97
C THR A 136 13.20 -5.63 17.88
N CYS A 137 11.92 -5.71 17.56
CA CYS A 137 11.24 -6.98 17.42
C CYS A 137 10.40 -7.00 16.14
N PHE A 138 10.27 -8.18 15.54
CA PHE A 138 9.26 -8.49 14.54
C PHE A 138 8.13 -9.26 15.23
N GLY A 139 6.91 -8.68 15.18
CA GLY A 139 5.71 -9.23 15.82
C GLY A 139 5.26 -8.48 17.07
N ARG A 140 6.12 -7.66 17.69
CA ARG A 140 5.76 -6.85 18.87
C ARG A 140 6.59 -5.57 18.96
N ASN A 141 6.07 -4.58 19.70
CA ASN A 141 6.84 -3.42 20.16
C ASN A 141 7.07 -3.54 21.67
N TYR A 142 8.33 -3.41 22.12
CA TYR A 142 8.68 -3.47 23.54
C TYR A 142 8.61 -2.10 24.21
N LYS A 143 8.04 -2.08 25.41
CA LYS A 143 8.09 -0.91 26.30
C LYS A 143 9.49 -0.78 26.92
N GLN A 144 9.81 0.41 27.43
CA GLN A 144 11.15 0.69 27.97
C GLN A 144 11.63 -0.32 29.05
N PRO A 145 10.82 -0.77 30.02
CA PRO A 145 11.26 -1.77 30.99
C PRO A 145 11.68 -3.10 30.35
N GLU A 146 10.92 -3.55 29.34
CA GLU A 146 11.22 -4.78 28.60
C GLU A 146 12.49 -4.65 27.76
N GLN A 147 12.79 -3.44 27.26
CA GLN A 147 14.04 -3.18 26.55
C GLN A 147 15.25 -3.24 27.50
N ILE A 148 15.11 -2.69 28.71
CA ILE A 148 16.14 -2.73 29.76
C ILE A 148 16.45 -4.17 30.16
N GLU A 149 15.41 -4.97 30.41
CA GLU A 149 15.55 -6.40 30.74
C GLU A 149 16.44 -7.16 29.74
N ARG A 150 16.33 -6.82 28.44
CA ARG A 150 17.13 -7.46 27.38
C ARG A 150 18.56 -6.93 27.34
N PHE A 151 18.77 -5.65 27.63
CA PHE A 151 20.12 -5.10 27.76
C PHE A 151 20.86 -5.67 28.96
N ASP A 152 20.17 -5.89 30.08
CA ASP A 152 20.76 -6.47 31.30
C ASP A 152 21.35 -7.86 31.06
N LYS A 153 20.84 -8.61 30.09
CA LYS A 153 21.40 -9.91 29.66
C LYS A 153 22.80 -9.81 29.06
N PHE A 154 23.20 -8.63 28.58
CA PHE A 154 24.50 -8.35 27.98
C PHE A 154 25.33 -7.35 28.79
N LYS A 155 24.97 -7.05 30.04
CA LYS A 155 25.62 -6.01 30.85
C LYS A 155 27.14 -6.21 31.01
N ASP A 156 27.58 -7.47 31.03
CA ASP A 156 28.99 -7.86 31.19
C ASP A 156 29.72 -8.00 29.85
N PHE A 157 29.13 -7.49 28.75
CA PHE A 157 29.76 -7.52 27.45
C PHE A 157 30.96 -6.57 27.44
N LYS A 158 32.16 -7.16 27.53
CA LYS A 158 33.45 -6.46 27.64
C LYS A 158 33.63 -5.31 26.65
N LEU A 159 33.04 -5.35 25.46
CA LEU A 159 33.11 -4.24 24.51
C LEU A 159 32.64 -2.92 25.12
N TYR A 160 31.59 -2.93 25.97
CA TYR A 160 31.01 -1.74 26.58
C TYR A 160 32.02 -0.95 27.43
N ASP A 161 32.98 -1.62 28.07
CA ASP A 161 34.04 -0.98 28.86
C ASP A 161 35.02 -0.16 28.01
N TYR A 162 35.07 -0.41 26.71
CA TYR A 162 35.98 0.23 25.76
C TYR A 162 35.26 1.22 24.82
N LEU A 163 33.94 1.27 24.84
CA LEU A 163 33.17 2.25 24.06
C LEU A 163 33.25 3.65 24.70
N GLY A 164 32.99 4.67 23.89
CA GLY A 164 32.86 6.05 24.35
C GLY A 164 31.51 6.32 25.00
N ASN A 165 31.19 7.60 25.19
CA ASN A 165 29.94 8.02 25.83
C ASN A 165 28.68 7.60 25.05
N VAL A 166 27.60 7.35 25.79
CA VAL A 166 26.28 7.08 25.20
C VAL A 166 25.77 8.32 24.45
N ASN A 167 25.39 8.15 23.19
CA ASN A 167 24.79 9.20 22.36
C ASN A 167 23.51 8.69 21.69
N LEU A 168 22.35 9.08 22.21
CA LEU A 168 21.06 8.61 21.71
C LEU A 168 20.67 9.21 20.35
N LYS A 169 21.18 10.41 20.04
CA LYS A 169 20.78 11.18 18.85
C LYS A 169 21.63 10.83 17.63
N LYS A 170 22.95 10.89 17.76
CA LYS A 170 23.90 10.68 16.66
C LYS A 170 25.07 9.79 17.12
N PRO A 171 24.80 8.51 17.44
CA PRO A 171 25.85 7.56 17.79
C PRO A 171 26.71 7.20 16.58
N GLU A 172 27.97 6.88 16.81
CA GLU A 172 28.83 6.22 15.83
C GLU A 172 28.52 4.71 15.74
N LEU A 173 28.08 4.10 16.85
CA LEU A 173 27.71 2.70 16.92
C LEU A 173 26.28 2.52 17.47
N SER A 174 25.40 1.92 16.67
CA SER A 174 24.02 1.65 17.09
C SER A 174 23.80 0.15 17.24
N ILE A 175 24.14 -0.36 18.41
CA ILE A 175 24.04 -1.77 18.77
C ILE A 175 22.56 -2.14 18.93
N ALA A 176 22.18 -3.30 18.41
CA ALA A 176 20.81 -3.76 18.37
C ALA A 176 20.67 -5.21 18.83
N ILE A 177 19.70 -5.45 19.71
CA ILE A 177 19.11 -6.76 19.96
C ILE A 177 17.87 -6.85 19.07
N MET A 178 17.78 -7.90 18.26
CA MET A 178 16.71 -8.10 17.29
C MET A 178 16.01 -9.42 17.56
N GLU A 179 14.74 -9.38 17.97
CA GLU A 179 13.94 -10.58 18.20
C GLU A 179 12.97 -10.82 17.04
N ASN A 180 12.77 -12.09 16.71
CA ASN A 180 11.77 -12.54 15.74
C ASN A 180 10.78 -13.47 16.45
N ILE A 181 9.64 -12.95 16.87
CA ILE A 181 8.57 -13.78 17.47
C ILE A 181 7.56 -14.30 16.44
N GLY A 182 7.72 -13.94 15.16
CA GLY A 182 6.78 -14.26 14.08
C GLY A 182 5.67 -13.23 13.89
N HIS A 183 4.83 -13.45 12.88
CA HIS A 183 3.72 -12.55 12.54
C HIS A 183 2.67 -12.51 13.66
N LEU A 184 2.05 -11.34 13.93
CA LEU A 184 1.12 -11.10 15.06
C LEU A 184 0.06 -12.20 15.30
N LYS A 185 -0.42 -12.87 14.24
CA LYS A 185 -1.42 -13.94 14.32
C LYS A 185 -0.86 -15.32 14.70
N LYS A 186 0.46 -15.48 14.67
CA LYS A 186 1.24 -16.70 14.95
C LYS A 186 2.44 -16.36 15.84
N ALA A 187 2.35 -15.27 16.60
CA ALA A 187 3.45 -14.81 17.42
C ALA A 187 3.60 -15.74 18.63
N THR A 188 4.83 -16.18 18.89
CA THR A 188 5.15 -17.01 20.05
C THR A 188 5.53 -16.11 21.23
N GLU A 189 5.34 -16.59 22.46
CA GLU A 189 5.82 -15.87 23.65
C GLU A 189 7.35 -15.76 23.66
N GLN A 190 8.02 -16.82 23.23
CA GLN A 190 9.47 -16.87 23.06
C GLN A 190 9.88 -16.53 21.62
N PRO A 191 10.97 -15.78 21.39
CA PRO A 191 11.50 -15.55 20.05
C PRO A 191 11.87 -16.86 19.34
N LYS A 192 11.61 -16.94 18.04
CA LYS A 192 12.12 -18.01 17.18
C LYS A 192 13.63 -17.90 17.01
N ASN A 193 14.08 -16.66 16.76
CA ASN A 193 15.48 -16.30 16.60
C ASN A 193 15.74 -14.95 17.27
N ILE A 194 16.94 -14.81 17.83
CA ILE A 194 17.46 -13.61 18.46
C ILE A 194 18.80 -13.31 17.81
N TYR A 195 18.95 -12.07 17.35
CA TYR A 195 20.19 -11.59 16.74
C TYR A 195 20.77 -10.46 17.59
N PHE A 196 22.09 -10.39 17.64
CA PHE A 196 22.84 -9.30 18.24
C PHE A 196 23.84 -8.76 17.24
N GLY A 197 23.92 -7.44 17.11
CA GLY A 197 24.83 -6.81 16.16
C GLY A 197 24.70 -5.29 16.17
N TYR A 198 25.11 -4.62 15.10
CA TYR A 198 24.94 -3.18 14.98
C TYR A 198 24.39 -2.76 13.62
N SER A 199 23.65 -1.65 13.60
CA SER A 199 23.06 -1.14 12.36
C SER A 199 24.11 -0.44 11.50
N LEU A 200 24.31 -0.92 10.29
CA LEU A 200 25.18 -0.33 9.28
C LEU A 200 24.53 0.91 8.65
N CYS A 201 23.28 0.76 8.22
CA CYS A 201 22.51 1.81 7.58
C CYS A 201 21.00 1.51 7.62
N LYS A 202 20.18 2.51 7.31
CA LYS A 202 18.72 2.40 7.24
C LYS A 202 18.24 2.69 5.84
N GLY A 203 17.15 2.06 5.43
CA GLY A 203 16.48 2.44 4.19
C GLY A 203 15.89 3.84 4.26
N ASN A 204 15.55 4.40 3.11
CA ASN A 204 15.12 5.78 2.96
C ASN A 204 13.60 5.94 3.07
N ARG A 205 13.03 5.48 4.19
CA ARG A 205 11.59 5.62 4.49
C ARG A 205 11.10 7.07 4.48
N LYS A 206 12.01 8.04 4.63
CA LYS A 206 11.70 9.47 4.60
C LYS A 206 11.09 9.92 3.26
N LEU A 207 11.41 9.25 2.16
CA LEU A 207 10.84 9.55 0.84
C LEU A 207 9.32 9.40 0.82
N VAL A 208 8.77 8.41 1.52
CA VAL A 208 7.32 8.20 1.59
C VAL A 208 6.61 9.38 2.25
N ASN A 209 7.22 9.94 3.31
CA ASN A 209 6.71 11.14 3.96
C ASN A 209 6.89 12.39 3.09
N HIS A 210 8.03 12.50 2.41
CA HIS A 210 8.32 13.61 1.50
C HIS A 210 7.28 13.71 0.37
N PHE A 211 6.89 12.58 -0.22
CA PHE A 211 5.91 12.51 -1.30
C PHE A 211 4.46 12.34 -0.86
N SER A 212 4.20 12.45 0.45
CA SER A 212 2.88 12.22 1.05
C SER A 212 1.77 13.00 0.33
N LEU A 213 0.67 12.30 0.03
CA LEU A 213 -0.50 12.93 -0.60
C LEU A 213 -1.14 14.01 0.29
N LYS A 214 -0.89 14.00 1.60
CA LYS A 214 -1.42 15.01 2.55
C LYS A 214 -0.85 16.41 2.31
N VAL A 215 0.38 16.50 1.81
CA VAL A 215 1.08 17.77 1.58
C VAL A 215 1.16 18.13 0.10
N ARG A 216 0.76 17.21 -0.80
CA ARG A 216 0.90 17.39 -2.23
C ARG A 216 -0.07 18.46 -2.75
N PRO A 217 0.41 19.48 -3.51
CA PRO A 217 -0.45 20.55 -3.99
C PRO A 217 -1.59 20.10 -4.90
N TYR A 218 -1.30 19.19 -5.84
CA TYR A 218 -2.26 18.67 -6.80
C TYR A 218 -2.46 17.16 -6.62
N ILE A 219 -3.70 16.78 -6.32
CA ILE A 219 -4.17 15.40 -6.21
C ILE A 219 -5.50 15.23 -6.95
N GLY A 220 -5.73 14.03 -7.46
CA GLY A 220 -6.99 13.57 -8.05
C GLY A 220 -7.23 12.08 -7.85
N THR A 221 -8.28 11.53 -8.45
CA THR A 221 -8.72 10.13 -8.32
C THR A 221 -7.67 9.09 -8.75
N THR A 222 -6.77 9.50 -9.65
CA THR A 222 -5.65 8.70 -10.18
C THR A 222 -4.36 8.84 -9.36
N SER A 223 -4.36 9.56 -8.24
CA SER A 223 -3.15 9.74 -7.44
C SER A 223 -2.76 8.42 -6.78
N MET A 224 -1.58 7.92 -7.13
CA MET A 224 -1.04 6.70 -6.56
C MET A 224 -0.38 6.94 -5.19
N ASP A 225 -0.39 5.89 -4.37
CA ASP A 225 0.32 5.81 -3.09
C ASP A 225 1.83 6.14 -3.25
N PRO A 226 2.40 7.02 -2.39
CA PRO A 226 3.79 7.44 -2.50
C PRO A 226 4.83 6.33 -2.34
N GLU A 227 4.59 5.35 -1.46
CA GLU A 227 5.51 4.22 -1.26
C GLU A 227 5.58 3.37 -2.53
N LEU A 228 4.42 3.06 -3.11
CA LEU A 228 4.34 2.33 -4.38
C LEU A 228 5.02 3.09 -5.53
N CYS A 229 4.88 4.41 -5.61
CA CYS A 229 5.53 5.21 -6.66
C CYS A 229 7.07 5.15 -6.57
N VAL A 230 7.61 5.21 -5.34
CA VAL A 230 9.06 5.07 -5.13
C VAL A 230 9.54 3.67 -5.50
N ILE A 231 8.80 2.63 -5.12
CA ILE A 231 9.08 1.24 -5.50
C ILE A 231 9.10 1.10 -7.03
N MET A 232 8.07 1.62 -7.72
CA MET A 232 8.01 1.58 -9.18
C MET A 232 9.19 2.30 -9.84
N SER A 233 9.58 3.46 -9.32
CA SER A 233 10.72 4.23 -9.84
C SER A 233 12.06 3.50 -9.62
N ASN A 234 12.20 2.79 -8.48
CA ASN A 234 13.35 1.93 -8.21
C ASN A 234 13.36 0.70 -9.14
N MET A 235 12.22 0.05 -9.33
CA MET A 235 12.06 -1.09 -10.24
C MET A 235 12.32 -0.71 -11.70
N GLY A 236 11.99 0.52 -12.07
CA GLY A 236 12.27 1.10 -13.38
C GLY A 236 13.72 1.52 -13.58
N CYS A 237 14.57 1.43 -12.55
CA CYS A 237 15.95 1.90 -12.57
C CYS A 237 16.08 3.38 -12.99
N CYS A 238 15.11 4.22 -12.61
CA CYS A 238 15.12 5.67 -12.86
C CYS A 238 16.37 6.29 -12.19
N ARG A 239 17.15 7.07 -12.95
CA ARG A 239 18.44 7.64 -12.52
C ARG A 239 18.82 8.87 -13.36
N PRO A 240 19.82 9.66 -12.94
CA PRO A 240 20.33 10.77 -13.75
C PRO A 240 20.72 10.33 -15.17
N GLY A 241 20.40 11.16 -16.16
CA GLY A 241 20.72 10.92 -17.57
C GLY A 241 19.81 9.91 -18.28
N THR A 242 18.68 9.52 -17.67
CA THR A 242 17.70 8.61 -18.30
C THR A 242 16.40 9.32 -18.63
N VAL A 243 15.66 8.80 -19.61
CA VAL A 243 14.31 9.28 -19.96
C VAL A 243 13.26 8.27 -19.49
N MET A 244 12.33 8.74 -18.65
CA MET A 244 11.18 7.99 -18.16
C MET A 244 9.88 8.49 -18.80
N CYS A 245 9.05 7.57 -19.29
CA CYS A 245 7.72 7.88 -19.81
C CYS A 245 6.62 7.23 -18.97
N ASP A 246 5.57 7.99 -18.65
CA ASP A 246 4.30 7.45 -18.16
C ASP A 246 3.21 7.69 -19.21
N PRO A 247 2.81 6.67 -20.00
CA PRO A 247 1.78 6.79 -21.03
C PRO A 247 0.35 7.00 -20.51
N PHE A 248 0.13 6.84 -19.21
CA PHE A 248 -1.18 6.99 -18.55
C PHE A 248 -1.03 7.81 -17.25
N THR A 249 -0.39 8.97 -17.37
CA THR A 249 0.19 9.68 -16.23
C THR A 249 -0.82 10.16 -15.18
N GLY A 250 -2.09 10.36 -15.55
CA GLY A 250 -3.13 10.80 -14.63
C GLY A 250 -2.77 12.11 -13.94
N THR A 251 -2.45 12.04 -12.64
CA THR A 251 -2.07 13.19 -11.79
C THR A 251 -0.56 13.29 -11.56
N GLY A 252 0.25 12.49 -12.25
CA GLY A 252 1.71 12.60 -12.29
C GLY A 252 2.45 12.07 -11.06
N SER A 253 1.88 11.13 -10.31
CA SER A 253 2.54 10.58 -9.10
C SER A 253 3.90 9.92 -9.40
N THR A 254 3.95 9.12 -10.46
CA THR A 254 5.14 8.42 -10.97
C THR A 254 6.18 9.40 -11.53
N LEU A 255 5.74 10.43 -12.25
CA LEU A 255 6.62 11.49 -12.79
C LEU A 255 7.42 12.16 -11.66
N VAL A 256 6.76 12.50 -10.55
CA VAL A 256 7.39 13.16 -9.40
C VAL A 256 8.49 12.28 -8.80
N THR A 257 8.22 11.00 -8.55
CA THR A 257 9.20 10.11 -7.91
C THR A 257 10.34 9.73 -8.84
N SER A 258 10.08 9.56 -10.14
CA SER A 258 11.14 9.28 -11.11
C SER A 258 12.03 10.49 -11.38
N ALA A 259 11.45 11.70 -11.47
CA ALA A 259 12.21 12.94 -11.60
C ALA A 259 13.05 13.23 -10.36
N HIS A 260 12.56 12.90 -9.16
CA HIS A 260 13.36 12.99 -7.93
C HIS A 260 14.61 12.11 -7.97
N PHE A 261 14.55 10.96 -8.64
CA PHE A 261 15.72 10.11 -8.86
C PHE A 261 16.57 10.55 -10.06
N GLY A 262 16.25 11.67 -10.70
CA GLY A 262 17.06 12.31 -11.74
C GLY A 262 16.70 11.91 -13.18
N SER A 263 15.66 11.11 -13.39
CA SER A 263 15.20 10.83 -14.77
C SER A 263 14.51 12.06 -15.35
N TYR A 264 14.72 12.33 -16.63
CA TYR A 264 13.89 13.23 -17.41
C TYR A 264 12.53 12.60 -17.65
N VAL A 265 11.44 13.25 -17.22
CA VAL A 265 10.11 12.64 -17.22
C VAL A 265 9.18 13.26 -18.26
N LEU A 266 8.50 12.38 -19.00
CA LEU A 266 7.45 12.71 -19.97
C LEU A 266 6.15 12.05 -19.52
N GLY A 267 5.12 12.85 -19.29
CA GLY A 267 3.78 12.35 -18.98
C GLY A 267 2.87 12.42 -20.20
N MET A 268 2.09 11.37 -20.43
CA MET A 268 1.08 11.34 -21.48
C MET A 268 -0.26 10.93 -20.91
N ASP A 269 -1.35 11.54 -21.37
CA ASP A 269 -2.70 11.13 -21.01
C ASP A 269 -3.71 11.61 -22.06
N ILE A 270 -4.77 10.84 -22.28
CA ILE A 270 -5.89 11.26 -23.13
C ILE A 270 -6.77 12.32 -22.43
N SER A 271 -6.70 12.41 -21.11
CA SER A 271 -7.49 13.29 -20.27
C SER A 271 -6.69 14.51 -19.80
N ASN A 272 -6.90 15.64 -20.47
CA ASN A 272 -6.34 16.92 -20.00
C ASN A 272 -6.88 17.36 -18.64
N VAL A 273 -8.03 16.83 -18.21
CA VAL A 273 -8.58 17.10 -16.87
C VAL A 273 -7.77 16.39 -15.79
N ALA A 274 -7.31 15.16 -16.06
CA ALA A 274 -6.44 14.43 -15.13
C ALA A 274 -5.11 15.15 -14.96
N MET A 275 -4.56 15.67 -16.07
CA MET A 275 -3.30 16.42 -16.05
C MET A 275 -3.42 17.84 -15.46
N ARG A 276 -4.52 18.57 -15.72
CA ARG A 276 -4.64 20.03 -15.47
C ARG A 276 -5.73 20.49 -14.48
N SER A 277 -6.32 19.59 -13.70
CA SER A 277 -7.52 19.84 -12.85
C SER A 277 -8.75 20.33 -13.62
N LYS A 278 -9.94 20.14 -13.04
CA LYS A 278 -11.19 20.69 -13.61
C LYS A 278 -11.24 22.22 -13.55
N ALA A 279 -10.59 22.83 -12.56
CA ALA A 279 -10.61 24.27 -12.33
C ALA A 279 -10.00 25.06 -13.51
N TYR A 280 -9.09 24.44 -14.27
CA TYR A 280 -8.51 25.01 -15.49
C TYR A 280 -9.56 25.37 -16.54
N TYR A 281 -10.67 24.65 -16.58
CA TYR A 281 -11.70 24.82 -17.59
C TYR A 281 -12.90 25.63 -17.11
N THR A 282 -13.14 25.70 -15.80
CA THR A 282 -14.38 26.29 -15.27
C THR A 282 -14.32 27.80 -15.09
N LYS A 283 -13.18 28.48 -15.35
CA LYS A 283 -12.93 29.95 -15.30
C LYS A 283 -13.40 30.71 -14.03
N ASN A 284 -14.11 30.08 -13.11
CA ASN A 284 -14.92 30.72 -12.05
C ASN A 284 -14.56 30.32 -10.62
N THR A 285 -13.39 29.71 -10.37
CA THR A 285 -13.14 29.17 -9.02
C THR A 285 -12.38 30.10 -8.08
N GLY A 286 -11.84 31.24 -8.53
CA GLY A 286 -11.04 32.17 -7.68
C GLY A 286 -9.81 31.53 -7.01
N LYS A 287 -9.56 30.25 -7.25
CA LYS A 287 -8.48 29.44 -6.71
C LYS A 287 -7.38 29.33 -7.75
N PRO A 288 -6.10 29.31 -7.33
CA PRO A 288 -5.00 29.09 -8.25
C PRO A 288 -5.15 27.74 -8.94
N LEU A 289 -4.92 27.74 -10.26
CA LEU A 289 -4.92 26.52 -11.07
C LEU A 289 -3.80 25.62 -10.57
N LYS A 290 -4.15 24.35 -10.31
CA LYS A 290 -3.18 23.34 -9.92
C LYS A 290 -3.20 22.20 -10.93
N ASP A 291 -2.03 21.72 -11.27
CA ASP A 291 -1.82 20.65 -12.23
C ASP A 291 -0.56 19.84 -11.87
N ILE A 292 -0.17 18.93 -12.76
CA ILE A 292 1.08 18.18 -12.58
C ILE A 292 2.29 19.12 -12.47
N THR A 293 2.34 20.21 -13.24
CA THR A 293 3.46 21.17 -13.19
C THR A 293 3.57 21.83 -11.82
N THR A 294 2.45 22.06 -11.14
CA THR A 294 2.43 22.54 -9.75
C THR A 294 3.13 21.57 -8.79
N ASN A 295 2.95 20.25 -8.99
CA ASN A 295 3.67 19.26 -8.19
C ASN A 295 5.17 19.25 -8.52
N ILE A 296 5.52 19.29 -9.81
CA ILE A 296 6.92 19.35 -10.28
C ILE A 296 7.65 20.54 -9.66
N ASP A 297 7.02 21.71 -9.66
CA ASP A 297 7.60 22.94 -9.09
C ASP A 297 7.73 22.85 -7.58
N TYR A 298 6.70 22.33 -6.89
CA TYR A 298 6.73 22.16 -5.43
C TYR A 298 7.89 21.29 -4.94
N TYR A 299 8.26 20.28 -5.70
CA TYR A 299 9.39 19.39 -5.39
C TYR A 299 10.73 19.86 -6.00
N ASN A 300 10.78 21.03 -6.66
CA ASN A 300 11.95 21.55 -7.38
C ASN A 300 12.47 20.61 -8.47
N LEU A 301 11.58 20.07 -9.30
CA LEU A 301 11.89 19.05 -10.31
C LEU A 301 11.81 19.57 -11.76
N ARG A 302 11.75 20.90 -11.95
CA ARG A 302 11.55 21.53 -13.27
C ARG A 302 12.63 21.12 -14.28
N ASP A 303 13.88 21.02 -13.85
CA ASP A 303 15.03 20.67 -14.70
C ASP A 303 14.96 19.24 -15.26
N HIS A 304 14.12 18.39 -14.67
CA HIS A 304 13.92 17.00 -15.08
C HIS A 304 12.57 16.80 -15.79
N PHE A 305 11.82 17.86 -16.08
CA PHE A 305 10.47 17.74 -16.63
C PHE A 305 10.47 18.06 -18.13
N LEU A 306 10.33 17.02 -18.96
CA LEU A 306 10.27 17.17 -20.42
C LEU A 306 8.94 17.75 -20.88
N GLY A 307 7.85 17.41 -20.17
CA GLY A 307 6.54 17.98 -20.43
C GLY A 307 5.40 17.00 -20.31
N LEU A 308 4.23 17.46 -20.77
CA LEU A 308 2.99 16.69 -20.82
C LEU A 308 2.45 16.69 -22.25
N VAL A 309 2.02 15.52 -22.70
CA VAL A 309 1.43 15.34 -24.02
C VAL A 309 0.02 14.82 -23.87
N THR A 310 -0.95 15.55 -24.43
CA THR A 310 -2.29 15.00 -24.64
C THR A 310 -2.19 13.94 -25.72
N ASN A 311 -2.30 12.67 -25.34
CA ASN A 311 -2.10 11.56 -26.26
C ASN A 311 -3.19 10.51 -26.11
N ASP A 312 -3.70 10.02 -27.23
CA ASP A 312 -4.42 8.76 -27.25
C ASP A 312 -3.40 7.63 -27.38
N PHE A 313 -3.28 6.80 -26.35
CA PHE A 313 -2.28 5.74 -26.33
C PHE A 313 -2.46 4.73 -27.46
N ALA A 314 -3.71 4.46 -27.87
CA ALA A 314 -4.03 3.57 -28.98
C ALA A 314 -3.53 4.09 -30.35
N LEU A 315 -3.23 5.39 -30.45
CA LEU A 315 -2.84 6.08 -31.68
C LEU A 315 -1.59 6.94 -31.47
N SER A 316 -0.68 6.51 -30.57
CA SER A 316 0.46 7.30 -30.16
C SER A 316 1.28 7.79 -31.37
N SER A 317 1.41 9.12 -31.51
CA SER A 317 2.11 9.78 -32.60
C SER A 317 3.64 9.86 -32.39
N LEU A 318 4.16 9.23 -31.34
CA LEU A 318 5.60 9.15 -31.09
C LEU A 318 6.27 8.25 -32.15
N GLN A 319 6.93 8.90 -33.11
CA GLN A 319 7.61 8.25 -34.23
C GLN A 319 9.11 8.01 -34.00
N VAL A 320 9.71 8.60 -32.97
CA VAL A 320 11.14 8.42 -32.65
C VAL A 320 11.33 7.20 -31.75
N ARG A 321 12.08 6.21 -32.23
CA ARG A 321 12.27 4.89 -31.59
C ARG A 321 13.72 4.40 -31.78
N PRO A 322 14.35 3.79 -30.76
CA PRO A 322 13.97 3.80 -29.33
C PRO A 322 14.25 5.16 -28.68
N MET A 323 13.57 5.47 -27.56
CA MET A 323 13.67 6.76 -26.87
C MET A 323 13.78 6.66 -25.34
N PHE A 324 13.19 5.64 -24.72
CA PHE A 324 13.01 5.59 -23.27
C PHE A 324 13.93 4.56 -22.60
N ASP A 325 14.52 4.94 -21.48
CA ASP A 325 15.19 4.01 -20.56
C ASP A 325 14.19 3.27 -19.69
N CYS A 326 13.07 3.92 -19.37
CA CYS A 326 12.04 3.33 -18.54
C CYS A 326 10.63 3.81 -18.91
N ILE A 327 9.68 2.90 -18.84
CA ILE A 327 8.25 3.20 -18.90
C ILE A 327 7.66 2.78 -17.56
N VAL A 328 7.04 3.72 -16.83
CA VAL A 328 6.46 3.48 -15.49
C VAL A 328 5.02 3.92 -15.49
N THR A 329 4.05 3.02 -15.28
CA THR A 329 2.63 3.35 -15.47
C THR A 329 1.64 2.51 -14.65
N ASP A 330 0.45 3.06 -14.37
CA ASP A 330 -0.73 2.34 -13.86
C ASP A 330 -1.88 2.47 -14.87
N PRO A 331 -1.95 1.60 -15.89
CA PRO A 331 -2.96 1.70 -16.92
C PRO A 331 -4.40 1.57 -16.37
N PRO A 332 -5.41 2.16 -17.03
CA PRO A 332 -6.77 2.15 -16.53
C PRO A 332 -7.46 0.77 -16.70
N TYR A 333 -7.75 0.07 -15.60
CA TYR A 333 -8.51 -1.20 -15.62
C TYR A 333 -10.04 -1.05 -15.64
N GLY A 334 -10.55 0.16 -15.88
CA GLY A 334 -11.99 0.37 -15.90
C GLY A 334 -12.68 0.22 -14.55
N ILE A 335 -11.99 0.20 -13.41
CA ILE A 335 -12.64 0.20 -12.07
C ILE A 335 -12.95 1.63 -11.62
N ARG A 336 -11.91 2.45 -11.44
CA ARG A 336 -12.02 3.84 -10.96
C ARG A 336 -12.24 4.84 -12.10
N GLU A 337 -11.54 4.64 -13.20
CA GLU A 337 -11.62 5.48 -14.40
C GLU A 337 -11.89 4.60 -15.61
N GLY A 338 -12.80 5.04 -16.47
CA GLY A 338 -13.15 4.33 -17.70
C GLY A 338 -12.05 4.49 -18.74
N ALA A 339 -11.47 3.37 -19.19
CA ALA A 339 -10.46 3.39 -20.24
C ALA A 339 -11.07 3.80 -21.59
N LYS A 340 -10.44 4.78 -22.26
CA LYS A 340 -10.96 5.41 -23.46
C LYS A 340 -9.89 5.54 -24.53
N LYS A 341 -10.30 5.37 -25.78
CA LYS A 341 -9.52 5.70 -26.98
C LYS A 341 -10.36 6.53 -27.94
N VAL A 342 -9.73 7.25 -28.85
CA VAL A 342 -10.42 7.97 -29.92
C VAL A 342 -11.01 6.95 -30.88
N GLY A 343 -12.27 7.19 -31.26
CA GLY A 343 -12.96 6.31 -32.19
C GLY A 343 -14.39 6.75 -32.42
N LYS A 344 -15.01 6.18 -33.44
CA LYS A 344 -16.40 6.47 -33.80
C LYS A 344 -17.34 5.61 -32.95
N ARG A 345 -18.37 6.22 -32.35
CA ARG A 345 -19.45 5.45 -31.72
C ARG A 345 -20.32 4.70 -32.72
N LYS A 346 -20.43 5.23 -33.95
CA LYS A 346 -21.10 4.60 -35.09
C LYS A 346 -20.06 4.31 -36.17
N PRO A 347 -19.74 3.04 -36.48
CA PRO A 347 -18.70 2.69 -37.46
C PRO A 347 -18.90 3.37 -38.82
N ASP A 348 -20.15 3.45 -39.26
CA ASP A 348 -20.55 3.93 -40.60
C ASP A 348 -20.53 5.46 -40.75
N MET A 349 -20.24 6.20 -39.68
CA MET A 349 -20.23 7.66 -39.74
C MET A 349 -18.99 8.17 -40.48
N VAL A 350 -19.15 8.85 -41.61
CA VAL A 350 -18.03 9.50 -42.33
C VAL A 350 -17.66 10.80 -41.60
N PRO A 351 -16.39 11.00 -41.21
CA PRO A 351 -15.96 12.24 -40.58
C PRO A 351 -16.08 13.41 -41.57
N LYS A 352 -16.56 14.57 -41.10
CA LYS A 352 -16.36 15.80 -41.86
C LYS A 352 -14.87 16.17 -41.79
N PRO A 353 -14.19 16.42 -42.93
CA PRO A 353 -12.79 16.81 -42.91
C PRO A 353 -12.61 18.12 -42.13
N VAL A 354 -11.57 18.16 -41.27
CA VAL A 354 -11.19 19.38 -40.56
C VAL A 354 -10.39 20.24 -41.53
N ILE A 355 -10.96 21.35 -41.98
CA ILE A 355 -10.26 22.34 -42.81
C ILE A 355 -9.51 23.28 -41.87
N TRP A 356 -8.17 23.21 -41.88
CA TRP A 356 -7.33 24.13 -41.12
C TRP A 356 -7.38 25.52 -41.75
N GLY A 357 -7.76 26.55 -41.00
CA GLY A 357 -7.53 27.94 -41.41
C GLY A 357 -8.65 28.92 -41.08
N GLU A 358 -9.92 28.57 -41.31
CA GLU A 358 -11.01 29.58 -41.24
C GLU A 358 -12.18 29.17 -40.33
N ASP A 359 -12.37 27.87 -40.06
CA ASP A 359 -13.37 27.33 -39.13
C ASP A 359 -12.71 26.37 -38.12
N TYR A 360 -11.87 26.90 -37.22
CA TYR A 360 -11.34 26.12 -36.09
C TYR A 360 -12.48 25.83 -35.09
N HIS A 361 -13.32 24.87 -35.41
CA HIS A 361 -14.23 24.29 -34.43
C HIS A 361 -13.39 23.53 -33.40
N PRO A 362 -13.65 23.68 -32.08
CA PRO A 362 -13.05 22.85 -31.04
C PRO A 362 -13.67 21.45 -31.08
N HIS A 363 -13.51 20.75 -32.20
CA HIS A 363 -14.00 19.40 -32.36
C HIS A 363 -13.14 18.47 -31.50
N ILE A 364 -13.61 18.17 -30.30
CA ILE A 364 -13.02 17.15 -29.44
C ILE A 364 -13.33 15.78 -30.06
N PRO A 365 -12.31 14.98 -30.45
CA PRO A 365 -12.55 13.66 -31.03
C PRO A 365 -13.41 12.80 -30.11
N GLN A 366 -14.37 12.07 -30.70
CA GLN A 366 -15.21 11.14 -29.95
C GLN A 366 -14.36 10.06 -29.30
N ARG A 367 -14.73 9.67 -28.09
CA ARG A 367 -14.06 8.62 -27.31
C ARG A 367 -14.96 7.40 -27.17
N ILE A 368 -14.39 6.23 -27.45
CA ILE A 368 -15.01 4.91 -27.27
C ILE A 368 -14.30 4.14 -26.16
N GLN A 369 -14.87 3.00 -25.77
CA GLN A 369 -14.26 2.11 -24.79
C GLN A 369 -12.92 1.56 -25.33
N TYR A 370 -11.90 1.59 -24.47
CA TYR A 370 -10.63 0.92 -24.72
C TYR A 370 -10.60 -0.35 -23.86
N GLY A 371 -10.46 -1.51 -24.48
CA GLY A 371 -10.40 -2.79 -23.78
C GLY A 371 -9.09 -2.93 -23.00
N ILE A 372 -9.14 -3.56 -21.83
CA ILE A 372 -7.95 -3.77 -20.98
C ILE A 372 -6.94 -4.68 -21.69
N ASP A 373 -7.46 -5.72 -22.34
CA ASP A 373 -6.74 -6.61 -23.25
C ASP A 373 -5.95 -5.82 -24.30
N GLN A 374 -6.62 -4.87 -24.97
CA GLN A 374 -5.99 -4.02 -25.99
C GLN A 374 -4.95 -3.08 -25.38
N ILE A 375 -5.24 -2.47 -24.23
CA ILE A 375 -4.32 -1.56 -23.54
C ILE A 375 -3.02 -2.26 -23.19
N LEU A 376 -3.09 -3.47 -22.66
CA LEU A 376 -1.91 -4.22 -22.25
C LEU A 376 -1.11 -4.68 -23.47
N HIS A 377 -1.80 -5.15 -24.51
CA HIS A 377 -1.16 -5.53 -25.75
C HIS A 377 -0.42 -4.34 -26.42
N ASP A 378 -1.09 -3.20 -26.51
CA ASP A 378 -0.52 -1.95 -27.04
C ASP A 378 0.62 -1.46 -26.14
N LEU A 379 0.54 -1.68 -24.82
CA LEU A 379 1.61 -1.32 -23.88
C LEU A 379 2.86 -2.17 -24.09
N PHE A 380 2.71 -3.48 -24.32
CA PHE A 380 3.82 -4.36 -24.64
C PHE A 380 4.47 -3.98 -25.97
N LEU A 381 3.66 -3.72 -27.01
CA LEU A 381 4.17 -3.27 -28.30
C LEU A 381 4.89 -1.92 -28.18
N PHE A 382 4.30 -0.97 -27.46
CA PHE A 382 4.90 0.33 -27.22
C PHE A 382 6.23 0.20 -26.49
N ALA A 383 6.32 -0.65 -25.46
CA ALA A 383 7.56 -0.90 -24.73
C ALA A 383 8.62 -1.57 -25.61
N ALA A 384 8.26 -2.60 -26.39
CA ALA A 384 9.17 -3.28 -27.32
C ALA A 384 9.77 -2.30 -28.35
N GLN A 385 8.95 -1.39 -28.87
CA GLN A 385 9.34 -0.40 -29.87
C GLN A 385 10.14 0.78 -29.31
N ASN A 386 9.80 1.27 -28.10
CA ASN A 386 10.29 2.56 -27.62
C ASN A 386 11.31 2.44 -26.49
N LEU A 387 11.43 1.30 -25.80
CA LEU A 387 12.52 1.10 -24.84
C LEU A 387 13.85 0.87 -25.57
N VAL A 388 14.92 1.42 -25.01
CA VAL A 388 16.28 0.99 -25.34
C VAL A 388 16.52 -0.43 -24.82
N VAL A 389 17.44 -1.17 -25.43
CA VAL A 389 17.91 -2.45 -24.87
C VAL A 389 18.52 -2.20 -23.48
N GLY A 390 18.12 -3.01 -22.51
CA GLY A 390 18.43 -2.86 -21.09
C GLY A 390 17.42 -2.01 -20.31
N GLY A 391 16.56 -1.27 -21.01
CA GLY A 391 15.49 -0.46 -20.43
C GLY A 391 14.35 -1.30 -19.85
N ARG A 392 13.49 -0.69 -19.01
CA ARG A 392 12.45 -1.41 -18.26
C ARG A 392 11.05 -0.85 -18.43
N LEU A 393 10.09 -1.75 -18.60
CA LEU A 393 8.67 -1.48 -18.44
C LEU A 393 8.23 -1.91 -17.04
N VAL A 394 7.67 -0.99 -16.26
CA VAL A 394 7.10 -1.23 -14.93
C VAL A 394 5.64 -0.82 -14.96
N PHE A 395 4.74 -1.78 -14.81
CA PHE A 395 3.32 -1.52 -14.94
C PHE A 395 2.48 -2.37 -13.99
N TRP A 396 1.33 -1.85 -13.63
CA TRP A 396 0.34 -2.60 -12.89
C TRP A 396 -0.52 -3.44 -13.83
N PHE A 397 -0.80 -4.67 -13.42
CA PHE A 397 -1.60 -5.65 -14.13
C PHE A 397 -2.75 -6.10 -13.22
N PRO A 398 -4.02 -6.09 -13.68
CA PRO A 398 -5.14 -6.49 -12.84
C PRO A 398 -5.19 -8.01 -12.67
N SER A 399 -5.54 -8.52 -11.48
CA SER A 399 -5.64 -9.97 -11.24
C SER A 399 -6.94 -10.31 -10.53
N ILE A 400 -7.63 -11.34 -11.04
CA ILE A 400 -8.90 -11.85 -10.52
C ILE A 400 -8.62 -13.08 -9.65
N PHE A 401 -9.28 -13.19 -8.51
CA PHE A 401 -9.15 -14.33 -7.62
C PHE A 401 -10.45 -15.14 -7.54
N PRO A 402 -10.36 -16.47 -7.40
CA PRO A 402 -9.15 -17.26 -7.16
C PRO A 402 -8.33 -17.63 -8.41
N GLU A 403 -8.82 -17.34 -9.62
CA GLU A 403 -8.31 -17.87 -10.89
C GLU A 403 -6.85 -17.50 -11.14
N ASP A 404 -6.46 -16.27 -10.84
CA ASP A 404 -5.09 -15.80 -11.07
C ASP A 404 -4.19 -16.03 -9.85
N ARG A 405 -4.68 -16.65 -8.77
CA ARG A 405 -3.84 -16.94 -7.62
C ARG A 405 -2.86 -18.06 -7.97
N GLY A 406 -1.56 -17.75 -7.90
CA GLY A 406 -0.50 -18.72 -8.18
C GLY A 406 -0.22 -18.96 -9.67
N LYS A 407 -0.94 -18.29 -10.59
CA LYS A 407 -0.57 -18.31 -12.01
C LYS A 407 0.70 -17.50 -12.24
N ASP A 408 1.63 -18.03 -13.03
CA ASP A 408 2.87 -17.36 -13.42
C ASP A 408 2.65 -16.44 -14.62
N PHE A 409 3.17 -15.21 -14.52
CA PHE A 409 3.20 -14.29 -15.66
C PHE A 409 4.22 -14.80 -16.69
N PRO A 410 4.02 -14.62 -18.01
CA PRO A 410 4.95 -15.11 -19.02
C PRO A 410 6.37 -14.60 -18.77
N ASN A 411 7.36 -15.48 -18.96
CA ASN A 411 8.76 -15.12 -18.77
C ASN A 411 9.26 -14.15 -19.85
N GLU A 412 8.63 -14.16 -21.03
CA GLU A 412 8.96 -13.27 -22.14
C GLU A 412 7.67 -12.87 -22.88
N VAL A 413 7.62 -11.63 -23.37
CA VAL A 413 6.59 -11.13 -24.28
C VAL A 413 7.22 -10.26 -25.38
N MET A 414 6.53 -10.12 -26.51
CA MET A 414 6.96 -9.41 -27.73
C MET A 414 8.33 -9.88 -28.26
N GLY A 415 8.71 -11.13 -27.98
CA GLY A 415 10.01 -11.71 -28.34
C GLY A 415 11.24 -10.96 -27.82
N CYS A 416 11.09 -9.99 -26.91
CA CYS A 416 12.19 -9.12 -26.48
C CYS A 416 12.06 -8.51 -25.08
N LEU A 417 10.94 -8.69 -24.40
CA LEU A 417 10.69 -8.17 -23.05
C LEU A 417 10.66 -9.33 -22.06
N GLU A 418 11.71 -9.48 -21.25
CA GLU A 418 11.84 -10.56 -20.27
C GLU A 418 11.39 -10.14 -18.87
N LEU A 419 10.71 -11.04 -18.17
CA LEU A 419 10.19 -10.82 -16.82
C LEU A 419 11.33 -10.71 -15.81
N ALA A 420 11.41 -9.55 -15.15
CA ALA A 420 12.38 -9.29 -14.07
C ALA A 420 11.75 -9.35 -12.67
N ALA A 421 10.47 -9.01 -12.53
CA ALA A 421 9.75 -9.11 -11.26
C ALA A 421 8.23 -9.18 -11.45
N ASN A 422 7.56 -9.87 -10.52
CA ASN A 422 6.10 -9.99 -10.44
C ASN A 422 5.67 -9.89 -8.98
N SER A 423 5.13 -8.74 -8.56
CA SER A 423 4.81 -8.45 -7.17
C SER A 423 3.31 -8.27 -6.96
N LEU A 424 2.69 -9.17 -6.20
CA LEU A 424 1.24 -9.15 -5.98
C LEU A 424 0.82 -8.20 -4.86
N GLN A 425 -0.16 -7.34 -5.13
CA GLN A 425 -0.93 -6.59 -4.14
C GLN A 425 -2.37 -7.10 -4.10
N VAL A 426 -2.73 -7.81 -3.04
CA VAL A 426 -4.12 -8.20 -2.77
C VAL A 426 -4.89 -6.97 -2.27
N LEU A 427 -5.96 -6.60 -2.98
CA LEU A 427 -6.79 -5.45 -2.62
C LEU A 427 -8.04 -5.88 -1.86
N CYS A 428 -8.66 -6.99 -2.29
CA CYS A 428 -9.71 -7.67 -1.54
C CYS A 428 -9.71 -9.19 -1.86
N HIS A 429 -10.73 -9.91 -1.40
CA HIS A 429 -10.81 -11.36 -1.59
C HIS A 429 -10.99 -11.80 -3.04
N SER A 430 -11.65 -10.99 -3.86
CA SER A 430 -12.00 -11.34 -5.25
C SER A 430 -11.03 -10.80 -6.29
N TRP A 431 -10.19 -9.82 -5.95
CA TRP A 431 -9.22 -9.28 -6.89
C TRP A 431 -8.04 -8.58 -6.22
N GLY A 432 -6.98 -8.45 -6.99
CA GLY A 432 -5.78 -7.70 -6.66
C GLY A 432 -5.15 -7.16 -7.93
N ARG A 433 -3.90 -6.72 -7.81
CA ARG A 433 -3.10 -6.29 -8.94
C ARG A 433 -1.65 -6.67 -8.74
N ARG A 434 -0.95 -6.94 -9.82
CA ARG A 434 0.47 -7.30 -9.84
C ARG A 434 1.26 -6.14 -10.40
N LEU A 435 2.35 -5.78 -9.75
CA LEU A 435 3.35 -4.91 -10.33
C LEU A 435 4.33 -5.78 -11.12
N ILE A 436 4.25 -5.69 -12.44
CA ILE A 436 5.11 -6.44 -13.36
C ILE A 436 6.25 -5.53 -13.80
N THR A 437 7.46 -6.08 -13.80
CA THR A 437 8.65 -5.42 -14.36
C THR A 437 9.22 -6.28 -15.45
N LEU A 438 9.31 -5.74 -16.67
CA LEU A 438 9.93 -6.37 -17.83
C LEU A 438 11.18 -5.61 -18.23
N THR A 439 12.22 -6.31 -18.68
CA THR A 439 13.45 -5.73 -19.22
C THR A 439 13.52 -6.01 -20.72
N LYS A 440 13.77 -4.98 -21.54
CA LYS A 440 14.05 -5.20 -22.96
C LYS A 440 15.45 -5.78 -23.11
N VAL A 441 15.56 -7.00 -23.62
CA VAL A 441 16.85 -7.71 -23.69
C VAL A 441 17.47 -7.74 -25.09
N ARG A 442 16.65 -7.49 -26.12
CA ARG A 442 17.05 -7.49 -27.53
C ARG A 442 16.19 -6.53 -28.33
N GLU A 443 16.60 -6.23 -29.56
CA GLU A 443 15.79 -5.38 -30.44
C GLU A 443 14.53 -6.09 -30.91
N PHE A 444 13.45 -5.32 -31.01
CA PHE A 444 12.15 -5.80 -31.45
C PHE A 444 12.19 -6.10 -32.96
N GLN A 445 11.80 -7.31 -33.35
CA GLN A 445 11.88 -7.78 -34.74
C GLN A 445 10.67 -7.40 -35.60
N GLY A 446 9.70 -6.68 -35.04
CA GLY A 446 8.49 -6.26 -35.77
C GLY A 446 7.37 -7.29 -35.78
N GLU A 447 7.64 -8.52 -35.32
CA GLU A 447 6.63 -9.56 -35.17
C GLU A 447 5.86 -9.37 -33.87
N MET A 448 4.53 -9.28 -33.97
CA MET A 448 3.66 -9.21 -32.80
C MET A 448 3.40 -10.60 -32.26
N ASP A 449 3.53 -10.76 -30.94
CA ASP A 449 3.12 -11.98 -30.29
C ASP A 449 1.60 -12.15 -30.38
N ILE A 450 1.16 -13.41 -30.43
CA ILE A 450 -0.26 -13.72 -30.20
C ILE A 450 -0.58 -13.31 -28.75
N PRO A 451 -1.70 -12.60 -28.50
CA PRO A 451 -2.09 -12.24 -27.14
C PRO A 451 -2.10 -13.48 -26.24
N THR A 452 -1.39 -13.35 -25.13
CA THR A 452 -1.25 -14.35 -24.09
C THR A 452 -2.60 -14.67 -23.44
N GLU A 453 -2.72 -15.80 -22.75
CA GLU A 453 -3.94 -16.09 -21.98
C GLU A 453 -4.26 -14.99 -20.96
N TRP A 454 -3.21 -14.34 -20.43
CA TRP A 454 -3.32 -13.21 -19.52
C TRP A 454 -4.00 -11.97 -20.13
N GLU A 455 -3.85 -11.75 -21.44
CA GLU A 455 -4.51 -10.63 -22.13
C GLU A 455 -5.97 -10.97 -22.47
N LYS A 456 -6.26 -12.22 -22.83
CA LYS A 456 -7.57 -12.65 -23.36
C LYS A 456 -8.70 -12.65 -22.32
N ASP A 457 -8.41 -12.92 -21.05
CA ASP A 457 -9.41 -13.06 -19.98
C ASP A 457 -9.87 -11.72 -19.34
N LEU A 458 -9.38 -10.59 -19.86
CA LEU A 458 -9.57 -9.27 -19.22
C LEU A 458 -10.72 -8.44 -19.81
N SER A 459 -11.31 -8.87 -20.92
CA SER A 459 -12.43 -8.17 -21.58
C SER A 459 -13.64 -7.98 -20.66
N ASP A 460 -13.91 -8.93 -19.76
CA ASP A 460 -14.98 -8.89 -18.76
C ASP A 460 -14.50 -8.54 -17.35
N PHE A 461 -13.24 -8.11 -17.16
CA PHE A 461 -12.66 -7.83 -15.84
C PHE A 461 -13.55 -6.95 -14.95
N ARG A 462 -14.05 -5.83 -15.48
CA ARG A 462 -14.96 -4.92 -14.74
C ARG A 462 -16.24 -5.64 -14.32
N LYS A 463 -16.85 -6.43 -15.22
CA LYS A 463 -18.07 -7.19 -14.92
C LYS A 463 -17.81 -8.28 -13.90
N ARG A 464 -16.66 -8.94 -13.94
CA ARG A 464 -16.30 -9.95 -12.94
C ARG A 464 -16.10 -9.29 -11.58
N VAL A 465 -15.25 -8.27 -11.49
CA VAL A 465 -14.92 -7.62 -10.20
C VAL A 465 -16.08 -6.84 -9.58
N LEU A 466 -16.91 -6.17 -10.38
CA LEU A 466 -18.02 -5.33 -9.90
C LEU A 466 -19.41 -5.96 -10.10
N GLY A 467 -19.49 -7.13 -10.75
CA GLY A 467 -20.75 -7.77 -11.08
C GLY A 467 -21.42 -8.46 -9.89
N PRO A 468 -22.72 -8.76 -10.03
CA PRO A 468 -23.54 -9.28 -8.94
C PRO A 468 -23.12 -10.68 -8.46
N GLU A 469 -22.46 -11.50 -9.30
CA GLU A 469 -22.17 -12.92 -9.00
C GLU A 469 -21.05 -13.15 -7.96
N ILE A 470 -20.11 -12.22 -7.80
CA ILE A 470 -19.06 -12.34 -6.76
C ILE A 470 -19.64 -12.24 -5.33
N ARG A 471 -20.88 -11.74 -5.18
CA ARG A 471 -21.58 -11.74 -3.88
C ARG A 471 -22.01 -13.13 -3.41
N LYS A 472 -21.89 -14.18 -4.24
CA LYS A 472 -22.28 -15.56 -3.93
C LYS A 472 -21.10 -16.49 -3.55
N ILE A 473 -19.84 -16.03 -3.57
CA ILE A 473 -18.70 -16.87 -3.15
C ILE A 473 -18.74 -17.02 -1.61
N PRO A 474 -18.88 -18.24 -1.05
CA PRO A 474 -18.82 -18.44 0.39
C PRO A 474 -17.45 -18.01 0.90
N LYS A 475 -17.41 -17.32 2.05
CA LYS A 475 -16.15 -17.03 2.74
C LYS A 475 -15.41 -18.34 2.99
N ILE A 476 -14.34 -18.61 2.24
CA ILE A 476 -13.42 -19.70 2.54
C ILE A 476 -12.64 -19.25 3.78
N ASN A 477 -12.96 -19.86 4.93
CA ASN A 477 -12.10 -19.77 6.11
C ASN A 477 -10.70 -20.28 5.75
N PRO A 478 -9.62 -19.62 6.21
CA PRO A 478 -8.28 -20.14 6.01
C PRO A 478 -8.19 -21.55 6.57
N ILE A 479 -7.63 -22.46 5.78
CA ILE A 479 -7.47 -23.89 6.05
C ILE A 479 -7.02 -24.12 7.50
N THR A 480 -7.94 -24.57 8.34
CA THR A 480 -7.67 -25.58 9.36
C THR A 480 -8.11 -26.92 8.79
N GLN A 481 -7.25 -27.93 8.92
CA GLN A 481 -7.57 -29.31 8.57
C GLN A 481 -8.79 -29.79 9.36
N GLN A 482 -9.68 -30.52 8.66
CA GLN A 482 -10.67 -31.49 9.15
C GLN A 482 -11.74 -31.01 10.16
N ASN A 483 -12.99 -30.84 9.70
CA ASN A 483 -14.04 -31.86 9.89
C ASN A 483 -15.38 -31.38 9.31
N SER A 484 -16.10 -32.33 8.74
CA SER A 484 -17.40 -32.21 8.07
C SER A 484 -18.53 -31.75 8.99
N GLN A 485 -19.32 -30.77 8.57
CA GLN A 485 -20.76 -30.69 8.91
C GLN A 485 -21.52 -29.86 7.87
N LYS A 486 -22.55 -30.49 7.27
CA LYS A 486 -23.47 -29.92 6.28
C LYS A 486 -24.28 -28.76 6.90
N THR A 487 -24.54 -27.70 6.12
CA THR A 487 -25.63 -26.76 6.43
C THR A 487 -26.41 -26.39 5.17
N ILE A 488 -27.73 -26.54 5.28
CA ILE A 488 -28.76 -26.45 4.24
C ILE A 488 -29.17 -24.98 4.07
N SER A 489 -29.31 -24.50 2.83
CA SER A 489 -29.76 -23.14 2.51
C SER A 489 -31.29 -23.01 2.53
N TRP A 490 -31.82 -22.04 3.28
CA TRP A 490 -33.23 -21.61 3.21
C TRP A 490 -33.29 -20.07 3.14
N LEU A 491 -33.70 -19.51 1.99
CA LEU A 491 -34.45 -18.25 1.81
C LEU A 491 -34.64 -17.95 0.29
N PRO A 492 -35.80 -17.41 -0.14
CA PRO A 492 -36.16 -17.26 -1.56
C PRO A 492 -35.53 -16.01 -2.21
N GLU A 493 -35.15 -16.14 -3.49
CA GLU A 493 -34.61 -15.08 -4.35
C GLU A 493 -35.64 -13.97 -4.61
N ILE A 494 -35.26 -12.71 -4.39
CA ILE A 494 -36.00 -11.54 -4.90
C ILE A 494 -35.21 -11.00 -6.09
N LEU A 495 -35.80 -11.14 -7.29
CA LEU A 495 -35.29 -10.61 -8.55
C LEU A 495 -35.71 -9.14 -8.70
N PHE A 496 -34.75 -8.25 -9.00
CA PHE A 496 -35.03 -6.87 -9.40
C PHE A 496 -34.91 -6.76 -10.93
N SER A 497 -35.96 -6.32 -11.61
CA SER A 497 -35.96 -6.08 -13.06
C SER A 497 -35.60 -4.63 -13.39
N ASP A 498 -34.74 -4.46 -14.39
CA ASP A 498 -34.28 -3.18 -14.93
C ASP A 498 -35.40 -2.44 -15.67
N GLN A 499 -35.92 -1.31 -15.12
CA GLN A 499 -36.48 -0.20 -15.92
C GLN A 499 -36.29 1.17 -15.22
N ARG A 500 -36.14 2.23 -16.04
CA ARG A 500 -35.66 3.58 -15.68
C ARG A 500 -36.67 4.44 -14.90
N CYS A 501 -36.13 5.29 -14.02
CA CYS A 501 -36.72 6.52 -13.45
C CYS A 501 -38.16 6.46 -12.94
N GLU A 502 -38.32 6.03 -11.69
CA GLU A 502 -39.34 6.49 -10.75
C GLU A 502 -38.80 6.26 -9.32
N THR A 503 -39.19 7.07 -8.35
CA THR A 503 -38.77 6.95 -6.94
C THR A 503 -39.06 5.53 -6.45
N MET A 504 -38.03 4.68 -6.38
CA MET A 504 -38.24 3.28 -6.02
C MET A 504 -38.42 3.18 -4.51
N THR A 505 -39.58 2.70 -4.09
CA THR A 505 -39.89 2.39 -2.68
C THR A 505 -40.02 0.89 -2.55
N SER A 506 -39.25 0.28 -1.65
CA SER A 506 -39.34 -1.15 -1.36
C SER A 506 -39.50 -1.35 0.14
N THR A 507 -40.55 -2.07 0.52
CA THR A 507 -40.82 -2.45 1.92
C THR A 507 -40.50 -3.92 2.10
N ILE A 508 -39.59 -4.24 3.01
CA ILE A 508 -39.20 -5.61 3.33
C ILE A 508 -39.51 -5.86 4.81
N ARG A 509 -40.26 -6.94 5.07
CA ARG A 509 -40.55 -7.42 6.42
C ARG A 509 -39.49 -8.46 6.81
N LEU A 510 -38.71 -8.17 7.85
CA LEU A 510 -37.58 -9.01 8.27
C LEU A 510 -37.89 -9.80 9.55
N PRO A 511 -37.45 -11.07 9.65
CA PRO A 511 -37.53 -11.82 10.89
C PRO A 511 -36.47 -11.34 11.92
N LYS A 512 -36.85 -11.41 13.20
CA LYS A 512 -36.17 -10.94 14.43
C LYS A 512 -34.64 -10.95 14.39
N LYS A 513 -34.04 -9.80 14.06
CA LYS A 513 -32.58 -9.69 13.90
C LYS A 513 -31.96 -8.42 14.48
N MET A 514 -32.77 -7.48 14.97
CA MET A 514 -32.28 -6.29 15.69
C MET A 514 -32.38 -6.53 17.20
N SER A 515 -31.39 -6.09 17.96
CA SER A 515 -31.37 -6.21 19.42
C SER A 515 -31.74 -4.88 20.05
N PHE A 516 -32.87 -4.85 20.76
CA PHE A 516 -33.27 -3.72 21.60
C PHE A 516 -33.08 -4.10 23.06
N TYR A 517 -32.62 -3.15 23.85
CA TYR A 517 -32.32 -3.36 25.26
C TYR A 517 -33.23 -2.47 26.10
N TYR A 518 -33.84 -3.05 27.12
CA TYR A 518 -34.63 -2.35 28.12
C TYR A 518 -33.85 -2.31 29.43
N SER A 519 -33.81 -1.13 30.06
CA SER A 519 -33.23 -0.95 31.38
C SER A 519 -34.06 0.06 32.16
N GLN A 520 -34.25 -0.17 33.45
CA GLN A 520 -34.71 0.88 34.35
C GLN A 520 -33.60 1.94 34.42
N PHE A 521 -33.93 3.15 33.98
CA PHE A 521 -32.99 4.24 33.72
C PHE A 521 -31.94 4.41 34.84
N SER A 522 -30.65 4.40 34.48
CA SER A 522 -29.53 4.57 35.41
C SER A 522 -28.67 5.75 34.96
N ASP A 523 -28.60 6.80 35.77
CA ASP A 523 -27.87 8.05 35.48
C ASP A 523 -26.33 7.86 35.38
N THR A 524 -25.81 6.68 35.73
CA THR A 524 -24.36 6.43 35.84
C THR A 524 -23.63 6.23 34.51
N LEU A 525 -24.29 5.77 33.44
CA LEU A 525 -23.67 5.68 32.11
C LEU A 525 -23.59 7.06 31.43
N PHE A 526 -24.45 7.98 31.83
CA PHE A 526 -24.69 9.25 31.15
C PHE A 526 -24.05 10.45 31.86
N SER A 527 -23.16 10.20 32.83
CA SER A 527 -22.44 11.26 33.53
C SER A 527 -21.53 12.05 32.58
N GLU A 528 -21.36 13.35 32.85
CA GLU A 528 -20.50 14.23 32.05
C GLU A 528 -19.04 13.74 31.98
N GLU A 529 -18.56 13.00 32.98
CA GLU A 529 -17.24 12.37 32.98
C GLU A 529 -17.09 11.31 31.89
N LYS A 530 -18.09 10.44 31.71
CA LYS A 530 -18.01 9.37 30.70
C LYS A 530 -18.08 9.93 29.27
N LYS A 531 -18.73 11.07 29.05
CA LYS A 531 -18.76 11.75 27.74
C LYS A 531 -17.38 12.19 27.22
N GLN A 532 -16.35 12.23 28.08
CA GLN A 532 -14.98 12.61 27.68
C GLN A 532 -14.10 11.42 27.25
N LEU A 533 -14.58 10.19 27.35
CA LEU A 533 -13.85 8.99 26.95
C LEU A 533 -13.62 8.95 25.44
N ASN A 534 -12.51 8.34 25.00
CA ASN A 534 -12.31 8.11 23.58
C ASN A 534 -13.22 6.98 23.07
N GLU A 535 -13.35 6.85 21.75
CA GLU A 535 -14.28 5.91 21.11
C GLU A 535 -14.11 4.45 21.56
N MET A 536 -12.87 4.01 21.77
CA MET A 536 -12.59 2.63 22.18
C MET A 536 -12.96 2.39 23.65
N GLU A 537 -12.69 3.36 24.52
CA GLU A 537 -13.05 3.32 25.94
C GLU A 537 -14.58 3.37 26.12
N MET A 538 -15.26 4.25 25.39
CA MET A 538 -16.70 4.35 25.43
C MET A 538 -17.38 3.07 24.90
N TRP A 539 -16.82 2.45 23.85
CA TRP A 539 -17.34 1.17 23.34
C TRP A 539 -17.35 0.09 24.43
N LEU A 540 -16.28 -0.02 25.23
CA LEU A 540 -16.19 -1.00 26.32
C LEU A 540 -17.22 -0.71 27.43
N GLU A 541 -17.41 0.54 27.80
CA GLU A 541 -18.40 0.94 28.81
C GLU A 541 -19.84 0.66 28.35
N VAL A 542 -20.16 0.94 27.08
CA VAL A 542 -21.46 0.64 26.50
C VAL A 542 -21.74 -0.87 26.47
N GLN A 543 -20.74 -1.69 26.09
CA GLN A 543 -20.88 -3.15 26.13
C GLN A 543 -21.15 -3.67 27.55
N LYS A 544 -20.43 -3.12 28.55
CA LYS A 544 -20.64 -3.46 29.95
C LYS A 544 -22.05 -3.08 30.43
N TYR A 545 -22.55 -1.91 30.06
CA TYR A 545 -23.90 -1.47 30.41
C TYR A 545 -24.99 -2.34 29.76
N LEU A 546 -24.87 -2.64 28.47
CA LEU A 546 -25.86 -3.48 27.78
C LEU A 546 -25.92 -4.90 28.31
N SER A 547 -24.80 -5.45 28.83
CA SER A 547 -24.81 -6.76 29.47
C SER A 547 -25.72 -6.85 30.72
N GLN A 548 -26.07 -5.70 31.30
CA GLN A 548 -26.96 -5.58 32.46
C GLN A 548 -28.42 -5.28 32.08
N CYS A 549 -28.69 -5.02 30.79
CA CYS A 549 -30.01 -4.69 30.27
C CYS A 549 -30.79 -5.94 29.84
N GLN A 550 -32.11 -5.89 29.86
CA GLN A 550 -32.98 -6.95 29.36
C GLN A 550 -33.15 -6.85 27.84
N LEU A 551 -33.04 -7.96 27.12
CA LEU A 551 -33.28 -7.99 25.67
C LEU A 551 -34.78 -7.98 25.38
N VAL A 552 -35.21 -7.08 24.50
CA VAL A 552 -36.62 -6.90 24.13
C VAL A 552 -36.99 -7.76 22.93
N THR A 553 -38.15 -8.41 23.01
CA THR A 553 -38.68 -9.22 21.92
C THR A 553 -39.43 -8.35 20.91
N ILE A 554 -38.99 -8.42 19.65
CA ILE A 554 -39.63 -7.74 18.52
C ILE A 554 -40.61 -8.71 17.84
N ASN A 555 -41.77 -8.21 17.40
CA ASN A 555 -42.72 -8.99 16.62
C ASN A 555 -42.31 -9.03 15.13
N TYR A 556 -42.14 -7.86 14.51
CA TYR A 556 -41.62 -7.72 13.15
C TYR A 556 -41.01 -6.34 12.93
N ILE A 557 -40.19 -6.22 11.88
CA ILE A 557 -39.57 -4.96 11.45
C ILE A 557 -39.94 -4.75 9.99
N ASP A 558 -40.53 -3.60 9.68
CA ASP A 558 -40.81 -3.17 8.32
C ASP A 558 -39.77 -2.12 7.92
N VAL A 559 -38.94 -2.44 6.92
CA VAL A 559 -37.91 -1.54 6.39
C VAL A 559 -38.35 -1.01 5.05
N CYS A 560 -38.55 0.29 4.96
CA CYS A 560 -38.89 1.02 3.74
C CYS A 560 -37.67 1.82 3.28
N ILE A 561 -37.17 1.53 2.09
CA ILE A 561 -36.06 2.30 1.48
C ILE A 561 -36.62 3.06 0.29
N SER A 562 -36.31 4.35 0.23
CA SER A 562 -36.55 5.21 -0.92
C SER A 562 -35.24 5.84 -1.38
N SER A 563 -35.09 5.98 -2.69
CA SER A 563 -33.87 6.54 -3.29
C SER A 563 -34.20 7.65 -4.28
N THR A 564 -33.36 8.68 -4.25
CA THR A 564 -33.24 9.71 -5.30
C THR A 564 -31.84 9.61 -5.90
N LEU A 565 -31.58 10.25 -7.05
CA LEU A 565 -30.29 10.18 -7.77
C LEU A 565 -29.03 10.43 -6.92
N THR A 566 -29.16 11.08 -5.76
CA THR A 566 -28.04 11.47 -4.89
C THR A 566 -28.22 11.14 -3.40
N ILE A 567 -29.41 10.71 -2.95
CA ILE A 567 -29.72 10.52 -1.52
C ILE A 567 -30.59 9.28 -1.33
N TRP A 568 -30.19 8.42 -0.39
CA TRP A 568 -30.94 7.26 0.07
C TRP A 568 -31.60 7.57 1.41
N ASN A 569 -32.92 7.37 1.50
CA ASN A 569 -33.67 7.49 2.75
C ASN A 569 -34.16 6.09 3.16
N CYS A 570 -33.86 5.70 4.39
CA CYS A 570 -34.32 4.45 4.98
C CYS A 570 -35.23 4.76 6.18
N GLN A 571 -36.41 4.17 6.19
CA GLN A 571 -37.35 4.22 7.29
C GLN A 571 -37.52 2.81 7.84
N ILE A 572 -37.24 2.62 9.13
CA ILE A 572 -37.39 1.35 9.84
C ILE A 572 -38.53 1.51 10.83
N THR A 573 -39.63 0.81 10.61
CA THR A 573 -40.74 0.71 11.55
C THR A 573 -40.61 -0.58 12.35
N VAL A 574 -40.58 -0.47 13.67
CA VAL A 574 -40.39 -1.60 14.59
C VAL A 574 -41.62 -1.76 15.44
N THR A 575 -42.19 -2.97 15.44
CA THR A 575 -43.33 -3.33 16.30
C THR A 575 -42.87 -4.28 17.39
N LEU A 576 -43.03 -3.87 18.66
CA LEU A 576 -42.62 -4.61 19.84
C LEU A 576 -43.74 -5.52 20.36
N SER A 577 -43.38 -6.48 21.23
CA SER A 577 -44.37 -7.33 21.88
C SER A 577 -45.14 -6.59 23.00
N ASN A 578 -44.46 -5.70 23.74
CA ASN A 578 -44.99 -4.96 24.89
C ASN A 578 -44.49 -3.49 24.86
N ASP A 579 -45.02 -2.63 25.74
CA ASP A 579 -44.53 -1.25 25.92
C ASP A 579 -43.30 -1.20 26.83
N PHE A 580 -42.30 -0.41 26.42
CA PHE A 580 -41.04 -0.24 27.14
C PHE A 580 -40.65 1.24 27.17
N PRO A 581 -40.76 1.92 28.31
CA PRO A 581 -40.57 3.38 28.39
C PRO A 581 -39.13 3.85 28.14
N HIS A 582 -38.14 2.95 28.29
CA HIS A 582 -36.72 3.25 28.12
C HIS A 582 -36.03 2.16 27.29
N LEU A 583 -36.04 2.35 25.98
CA LEU A 583 -35.40 1.45 25.03
C LEU A 583 -34.07 1.99 24.57
N PHE A 584 -33.08 1.12 24.47
CA PHE A 584 -31.77 1.43 23.94
C PHE A 584 -31.49 0.61 22.70
N ILE A 585 -30.89 1.25 21.71
CA ILE A 585 -30.40 0.61 20.50
C ILE A 585 -28.97 1.05 20.21
N ILE A 586 -28.08 0.09 19.96
CA ILE A 586 -26.78 0.38 19.37
C ILE A 586 -26.93 0.38 17.86
N PHE A 587 -26.45 1.45 17.26
CA PHE A 587 -26.41 1.61 15.81
C PHE A 587 -24.96 1.75 15.34
N PRO A 588 -24.38 0.75 14.66
CA PRO A 588 -23.06 0.89 14.07
C PRO A 588 -23.09 1.87 12.90
N LYS A 589 -22.11 2.79 12.84
CA LYS A 589 -21.98 3.78 11.77
C LYS A 589 -20.93 3.34 10.76
N SER A 590 -21.26 3.46 9.47
CA SER A 590 -20.29 3.53 8.38
C SER A 590 -20.45 4.91 7.71
N PHE A 591 -19.51 5.33 6.87
CA PHE A 591 -19.47 6.69 6.29
C PHE A 591 -20.83 7.16 5.73
N GLY A 592 -21.31 8.33 6.18
CA GLY A 592 -22.40 9.07 5.51
C GLY A 592 -23.82 8.95 6.09
N PHE A 593 -24.02 8.37 7.28
CA PHE A 593 -25.35 8.21 7.89
C PHE A 593 -25.71 9.33 8.88
N TYR A 594 -26.90 9.92 8.72
CA TYR A 594 -27.50 10.89 9.66
C TYR A 594 -28.91 10.42 10.08
N ILE A 595 -29.23 10.55 11.38
CA ILE A 595 -30.56 10.23 11.93
C ILE A 595 -31.39 11.52 11.87
N ASN A 596 -32.52 11.48 11.18
CA ASN A 596 -33.37 12.67 11.08
C ASN A 596 -34.10 12.93 12.42
N ASN A 597 -33.96 14.16 12.92
CA ASN A 597 -34.38 14.63 14.25
C ASN A 597 -35.87 14.37 14.61
N GLN A 598 -36.13 14.23 15.93
CA GLN A 598 -37.40 14.14 16.72
C GLN A 598 -37.72 12.76 17.34
N PRO A 599 -38.07 12.66 18.65
CA PRO A 599 -37.32 13.03 19.84
C PRO A 599 -36.60 11.77 20.41
N ASN A 600 -35.63 11.22 19.66
CA ASN A 600 -34.79 10.13 20.15
C ASN A 600 -33.47 10.74 20.61
N GLN A 601 -33.28 10.86 21.93
CA GLN A 601 -32.05 11.40 22.49
C GLN A 601 -30.90 10.47 22.09
N ILE A 602 -30.13 10.88 21.07
CA ILE A 602 -28.82 10.28 20.80
C ILE A 602 -28.02 10.46 22.07
N VAL A 603 -27.70 9.36 22.74
CA VAL A 603 -26.97 9.40 24.00
C VAL A 603 -25.49 9.65 23.71
N PHE A 604 -24.95 8.92 22.72
CA PHE A 604 -23.57 9.04 22.26
C PHE A 604 -23.50 8.87 20.75
N ASP A 605 -22.66 9.67 20.10
CA ASP A 605 -22.45 9.66 18.66
C ASP A 605 -20.94 9.64 18.36
N TYR A 606 -20.40 8.45 18.08
CA TYR A 606 -19.01 8.23 17.70
C TYR A 606 -18.89 7.80 16.24
N PHE A 607 -17.66 7.86 15.70
CA PHE A 607 -17.42 7.65 14.27
C PHE A 607 -17.89 6.27 13.77
N ASN A 608 -17.71 5.21 14.57
CA ASN A 608 -18.11 3.85 14.19
C ASN A 608 -19.40 3.35 14.86
N PHE A 609 -19.99 4.06 15.82
CA PHE A 609 -21.26 3.66 16.44
C PHE A 609 -21.98 4.82 17.16
N ALA A 610 -23.30 4.67 17.32
CA ALA A 610 -24.12 5.49 18.19
C ALA A 610 -24.91 4.61 19.17
N LEU A 611 -25.13 5.11 20.38
CA LEU A 611 -26.12 4.57 21.31
C LEU A 611 -27.30 5.53 21.33
N ILE A 612 -28.48 5.02 21.02
CA ILE A 612 -29.69 5.83 20.89
C ILE A 612 -30.67 5.40 21.98
N ALA A 613 -31.14 6.36 22.77
CA ALA A 613 -32.24 6.16 23.69
C ALA A 613 -33.54 6.54 22.97
N LEU A 614 -34.49 5.60 22.99
CA LEU A 614 -35.81 5.76 22.44
C LEU A 614 -36.78 5.91 23.61
N GLN A 615 -37.43 7.07 23.69
CA GLN A 615 -38.59 7.26 24.55
C GLN A 615 -39.82 6.88 23.73
N SER A 616 -40.23 5.61 23.82
CA SER A 616 -41.46 5.15 23.18
C SER A 616 -42.41 4.66 24.26
N THR A 617 -43.55 5.33 24.40
CA THR A 617 -44.70 4.81 25.16
C THR A 617 -45.55 3.86 24.33
N ASP A 618 -45.17 3.64 23.06
CA ASP A 618 -46.00 2.97 22.07
C ASP A 618 -45.37 1.64 21.61
N HIS A 619 -46.23 0.65 21.37
CA HIS A 619 -45.90 -0.67 20.80
C HIS A 619 -45.25 -0.63 19.39
N CYS A 620 -45.20 0.52 18.75
CA CYS A 620 -44.62 0.71 17.42
C CYS A 620 -43.93 2.07 17.30
N PHE A 621 -42.71 2.10 16.79
CA PHE A 621 -41.98 3.34 16.53
C PHE A 621 -41.22 3.28 15.20
N THR A 622 -40.84 4.45 14.69
CA THR A 622 -40.19 4.60 13.39
C THR A 622 -38.84 5.30 13.53
N LEU A 623 -37.79 4.71 12.95
CA LEU A 623 -36.45 5.29 12.83
C LEU A 623 -36.22 5.72 11.38
N LYS A 624 -35.76 6.96 11.16
CA LYS A 624 -35.47 7.50 9.82
C LYS A 624 -33.98 7.81 9.69
N PHE A 625 -33.37 7.29 8.63
CA PHE A 625 -31.96 7.43 8.30
C PHE A 625 -31.80 7.99 6.89
N THR A 626 -30.81 8.86 6.71
CA THR A 626 -30.43 9.39 5.39
C THR A 626 -28.96 9.08 5.11
N SER A 627 -28.65 8.62 3.91
CA SER A 627 -27.28 8.31 3.45
C SER A 627 -26.97 8.91 2.08
N PHE A 628 -25.73 9.40 1.92
CA PHE A 628 -25.19 9.96 0.66
C PHE A 628 -24.34 8.95 -0.14
N THR A 629 -24.28 7.69 0.32
CA THR A 629 -23.57 6.57 -0.34
C THR A 629 -24.55 5.45 -0.67
N GLU A 630 -24.27 4.65 -1.70
CA GLU A 630 -25.19 3.61 -2.21
C GLU A 630 -25.58 2.59 -1.12
N PHE A 631 -26.90 2.38 -0.94
CA PHE A 631 -27.47 1.58 0.14
C PHE A 631 -27.49 0.09 -0.24
N SER A 632 -26.66 -0.76 0.37
CA SER A 632 -26.75 -2.22 0.18
C SER A 632 -27.46 -2.89 1.37
N PHE A 633 -28.47 -3.72 1.12
CA PHE A 633 -29.15 -4.49 2.17
C PHE A 633 -28.17 -5.46 2.89
N ASN A 634 -27.09 -5.86 2.20
CA ASN A 634 -26.00 -6.66 2.76
C ASN A 634 -25.07 -5.88 3.71
N SER A 635 -25.08 -4.54 3.72
CA SER A 635 -24.36 -3.73 4.74
C SER A 635 -25.10 -3.66 6.08
N LEU A 636 -26.37 -4.03 6.12
CA LEU A 636 -27.16 -4.17 7.34
C LEU A 636 -27.04 -5.60 7.91
N CYS A 637 -26.92 -6.62 7.05
CA CYS A 637 -27.05 -8.03 7.42
C CYS A 637 -25.94 -8.64 8.33
N PRO A 638 -24.65 -8.24 8.30
CA PRO A 638 -23.64 -8.79 9.21
C PRO A 638 -23.66 -8.16 10.62
N TYR A 639 -24.47 -7.12 10.84
CA TYR A 639 -24.53 -6.37 12.12
C TYR A 639 -25.77 -6.69 12.95
N PHE A 640 -26.57 -7.65 12.49
CA PHE A 640 -27.80 -8.13 13.11
C PHE A 640 -27.64 -9.47 13.83
N SER A 641 -26.40 -9.85 14.13
CA SER A 641 -26.08 -11.08 14.81
C SER A 641 -24.68 -11.02 15.38
N PHE A 642 -24.45 -10.37 16.53
CA PHE A 642 -23.30 -10.71 17.38
C PHE A 642 -23.51 -10.30 18.85
N LEU A 643 -23.96 -11.25 19.65
CA LEU A 643 -23.21 -11.68 20.83
C LEU A 643 -22.56 -13.02 20.47
N PRO A 644 -21.25 -13.18 20.68
CA PRO A 644 -20.74 -14.42 21.24
C PRO A 644 -20.04 -14.07 22.55
N ILE A 645 -20.66 -14.58 23.60
CA ILE A 645 -20.11 -14.76 24.93
C ILE A 645 -18.73 -15.42 24.81
N TYR A 646 -17.77 -14.89 25.57
CA TYR A 646 -16.52 -15.55 25.97
C TYR A 646 -16.74 -17.04 26.23
N TYR A 647 -16.01 -17.90 25.55
CA TYR A 647 -15.65 -19.19 26.14
C TYR A 647 -14.17 -19.48 25.86
N LEU A 648 -13.54 -19.93 26.95
CA LEU A 648 -12.15 -20.36 27.14
C LEU A 648 -11.60 -21.23 26.02
#